data_AF-A0A1M3HR49-F1
#
_entry.id   AF-A0A1M3HR49-F1
#
_cell.length_a   1.000
_cell.length_b   1.000
_cell.length_c   1.000
_cell.angle_alpha   90.00
_cell.angle_beta   90.00
_cell.angle_gamma   90.00
#
_symmetry.space_group_name_H-M   'P 1'
#
loop_
_entity.id
_entity.type
_entity.pdbx_description
1 polymer ?
#
loop_
_entity_poly.entity_id
_entity_poly.type
_entity_poly.pdbx_seq_one_letter_code
_entity_poly.pdbx_strand_id
1 'polypeptide(L)'
;MTLVYWVVMLCLSASAFATPPLLKFKEHRFKILQFTDLHWIEGNGFRKGNDSALSLMRYLLKTEKPDLVVFTGDIVVSRDAASGWKNVIRPLEEMQVPFAVTFGNHDTETDLTKTQALNIIRASPYNVTYNVDNAISGVGNCALPVKDGTGRRDKWVIYLFDSHAYAPDTVVKGYDWIHNDQIQWYRRQSSLYTRTHGGPLPSLAFFHIPLPEFGTVSNMPSKVGNRGEDVCAPPVNSGLFTSFVEMRDVCGVFAGHDHNNDFAGVLDDICLGYGRKTGYNAPYPETLEKGARVIQLYENERRIETYIRTLSGVFDTLRYTRAATAWPIANGTFIQNDLVARWDDRRWQEELHALKEAGMHYIVLAPTLHTGKDGVSTTVYPSGLPGVRQEYPSDLVENCLRNAKKAGFKVFLGLNLHERWWDADFSEAWLNEQMEVGNNVADELVKKYKRRYDSTFYGWYWVWEVDNLHCKTTALQDVLAAVLNRNLDHLHKLTPSMPFMLCPFMNYRVGTPDENQRMWTYVFARTHFKPGDIFAPQDGVGAGGLDLDRLEDWYARLRAAVDTKPGLLFWSDAETFDQRFWTIAPLDRFVRQMQLVRPYVSDVISFAYSHYYSPYKVNGAYHDAYLYYTRNGILPSIPAPLPVEGLSVAGDSTAALLSWRAPAVETGIAGYYIFRNGKLVGNSQYDKDGKCGTSYKEKEALEKGGYRYEVCAYTCTGVLSDKRRVVWSRDGFLHNGVIAHRGAWKNHDVSENSLGSLKAAIGLGCEGSEFDVWMSADSVVVISHDPVIGGKTIEKSTAAELAEVSLKHGDHVPTLQQYLDVIKTQHGTRLFLEIKSSQMSQERSLALTERVVRMVHANHAEAWVSYISFNYGVIQRVRELDPGAETAYLGGDKKVEELKAGGITGLDYPYFSFHSDTAMAANARRAGLNVNVWTVDNRDEMNFLLNQGVDRITTNEPEMLLDILGKNE
;
A
#
# COMPACT_ATOMS: atom_id res chain seq x y z
N MET A 1 92.78 -33.33 4.23
CA MET A 1 92.59 -33.45 5.68
C MET A 1 91.47 -32.50 6.09
N THR A 2 90.22 -32.98 6.18
CA THR A 2 89.49 -33.36 7.42
C THR A 2 88.80 -32.12 8.04
N LEU A 3 87.50 -31.85 7.87
CA LEU A 3 86.25 -32.46 8.41
C LEU A 3 85.69 -31.67 9.63
N VAL A 4 84.36 -31.42 9.62
CA VAL A 4 83.36 -31.44 10.74
C VAL A 4 82.67 -30.14 11.24
N TYR A 5 81.35 -30.07 10.92
CA TYR A 5 80.10 -29.75 11.69
C TYR A 5 80.09 -28.64 12.77
N TRP A 6 79.05 -27.79 12.90
CA TRP A 6 77.63 -28.10 13.15
C TRP A 6 76.68 -26.95 12.76
N VAL A 7 75.49 -27.29 12.26
CA VAL A 7 74.30 -26.42 12.13
C VAL A 7 73.28 -26.90 13.17
N VAL A 8 72.86 -26.00 14.07
CA VAL A 8 71.73 -26.24 14.99
C VAL A 8 70.48 -25.60 14.36
N MET A 9 69.57 -26.42 13.83
CA MET A 9 68.18 -26.03 13.60
C MET A 9 67.39 -26.25 14.90
N LEU A 10 66.90 -25.16 15.48
CA LEU A 10 65.88 -25.19 16.54
C LEU A 10 64.52 -25.53 15.90
N CYS A 11 64.08 -26.78 16.03
CA CYS A 11 62.68 -27.17 15.86
C CYS A 11 61.88 -26.68 17.07
N LEU A 12 61.30 -25.49 16.98
CA LEU A 12 60.16 -25.10 17.81
C LEU A 12 58.91 -25.77 17.21
N SER A 13 58.52 -26.90 17.77
CA SER A 13 57.21 -27.51 17.56
C SER A 13 56.14 -26.62 18.19
N ALA A 14 55.68 -25.61 17.45
CA ALA A 14 54.43 -24.95 17.74
C ALA A 14 53.32 -25.97 17.45
N SER A 15 52.64 -26.44 18.48
CA SER A 15 51.35 -27.11 18.35
C SER A 15 50.37 -26.10 17.74
N ALA A 16 50.31 -26.06 16.41
CA ALA A 16 49.34 -25.26 15.68
C ALA A 16 47.95 -25.83 15.97
N PHE A 17 47.20 -25.17 16.85
CA PHE A 17 45.76 -25.36 16.90
C PHE A 17 45.21 -24.99 15.52
N ALA A 18 44.74 -25.99 14.76
CA ALA A 18 44.17 -25.76 13.44
C ALA A 18 42.92 -24.89 13.60
N THR A 19 42.94 -23.70 12.98
CA THR A 19 41.76 -22.83 12.89
C THR A 19 40.66 -23.56 12.11
N PRO A 20 39.38 -23.53 12.55
CA PRO A 20 38.28 -24.15 11.83
C PRO A 20 38.19 -23.64 10.38
N PRO A 21 37.74 -24.48 9.43
CA PRO A 21 37.66 -24.08 8.03
C PRO A 21 36.65 -22.94 7.83
N LEU A 22 37.03 -21.96 7.00
CA LEU A 22 36.18 -20.83 6.65
C LEU A 22 35.07 -21.26 5.67
N LEU A 23 33.82 -21.16 6.09
CA LEU A 23 32.67 -21.37 5.21
C LEU A 23 32.47 -20.14 4.33
N LYS A 24 32.50 -20.32 3.00
CA LYS A 24 32.28 -19.23 2.05
C LYS A 24 31.67 -19.70 0.74
N PHE A 25 30.92 -18.82 0.10
CA PHE A 25 30.39 -19.05 -1.25
C PHE A 25 31.51 -19.29 -2.26
N LYS A 26 31.29 -20.21 -3.20
CA LYS A 26 32.11 -20.44 -4.39
C LYS A 26 31.23 -20.21 -5.61
N GLU A 27 31.65 -19.32 -6.51
CA GLU A 27 30.86 -18.98 -7.71
C GLU A 27 29.41 -18.58 -7.38
N HIS A 28 29.23 -17.75 -6.34
CA HIS A 28 27.93 -17.30 -5.81
C HIS A 28 27.00 -18.41 -5.29
N ARG A 29 27.53 -19.63 -5.10
CA ARG A 29 26.81 -20.82 -4.64
C ARG A 29 27.46 -21.41 -3.39
N PHE A 30 26.64 -21.98 -2.51
CA PHE A 30 27.11 -22.73 -1.35
C PHE A 30 26.27 -23.99 -1.19
N LYS A 31 26.90 -25.16 -1.28
CA LYS A 31 26.19 -26.45 -1.28
C LYS A 31 26.40 -27.20 0.03
N ILE A 32 25.30 -27.64 0.62
CA ILE A 32 25.25 -28.44 1.83
C ILE A 32 24.76 -29.85 1.48
N LEU A 33 25.42 -30.87 2.02
CA LEU A 33 24.97 -32.26 1.97
C LEU A 33 24.55 -32.72 3.37
N GLN A 34 23.30 -33.10 3.52
CA GLN A 34 22.73 -33.57 4.78
C GLN A 34 22.76 -35.10 4.84
N PHE A 35 23.53 -35.64 5.79
CA PHE A 35 23.52 -37.07 6.12
C PHE A 35 22.76 -37.28 7.42
N THR A 36 21.92 -38.31 7.47
CA THR A 36 21.07 -38.57 8.64
C THR A 36 20.87 -40.06 8.83
N ASP A 37 20.70 -40.48 10.08
CA ASP A 37 20.30 -41.85 10.42
C ASP A 37 21.26 -42.88 9.81
N LEU A 38 22.56 -42.67 10.03
CA LEU A 38 23.61 -43.58 9.55
C LEU A 38 23.55 -44.92 10.27
N HIS A 39 23.15 -44.90 11.54
CA HIS A 39 23.02 -46.09 12.39
C HIS A 39 24.29 -46.94 12.33
N TRP A 40 25.45 -46.31 12.55
CA TRP A 40 26.70 -47.03 12.64
C TRP A 40 26.70 -47.92 13.88
N ILE A 41 26.98 -49.21 13.67
CA ILE A 41 27.05 -50.21 14.74
C ILE A 41 28.41 -50.91 14.65
N GLU A 42 29.21 -50.81 15.70
CA GLU A 42 30.48 -51.52 15.79
C GLU A 42 30.28 -53.04 15.96
N GLY A 43 31.04 -53.81 15.17
CA GLY A 43 31.02 -55.27 15.21
C GLY A 43 30.91 -55.94 13.84
N ASN A 44 31.47 -57.15 13.73
CA ASN A 44 31.60 -57.87 12.46
C ASN A 44 30.25 -58.16 11.76
N GLY A 45 29.16 -58.32 12.52
CA GLY A 45 27.83 -58.58 11.98
C GLY A 45 27.21 -57.42 11.18
N PHE A 46 27.67 -56.19 11.43
CA PHE A 46 27.12 -54.96 10.83
C PHE A 46 28.06 -54.34 9.78
N ARG A 47 29.24 -54.96 9.59
CA ARG A 47 30.28 -54.48 8.68
C ARG A 47 29.77 -54.20 7.27
N LYS A 48 28.92 -55.08 6.71
CA LYS A 48 28.36 -54.89 5.38
C LYS A 48 27.56 -53.59 5.27
N GLY A 49 26.67 -53.32 6.25
CA GLY A 49 25.86 -52.11 6.26
C GLY A 49 26.70 -50.85 6.49
N ASN A 50 27.65 -50.91 7.42
CA ASN A 50 28.61 -49.84 7.68
C ASN A 50 29.45 -49.49 6.42
N ASP A 51 30.04 -50.49 5.78
CA ASP A 51 30.87 -50.32 4.58
C ASP A 51 30.03 -49.78 3.41
N SER A 52 28.76 -50.21 3.27
CA SER A 52 27.82 -49.65 2.29
C SER A 52 27.48 -48.19 2.56
N ALA A 53 27.25 -47.79 3.82
CA ALA A 53 26.98 -46.40 4.19
C ALA A 53 28.19 -45.50 3.87
N LEU A 54 29.41 -45.91 4.23
CA LEU A 54 30.62 -45.15 3.90
C LEU A 54 30.85 -45.07 2.39
N SER A 55 30.57 -46.15 1.65
CA SER A 55 30.69 -46.16 0.18
C SER A 55 29.70 -45.18 -0.46
N LEU A 56 28.46 -45.15 0.02
CA LEU A 56 27.45 -44.19 -0.42
C LEU A 56 27.89 -42.75 -0.10
N MET A 57 28.34 -42.47 1.13
CA MET A 57 28.85 -41.15 1.50
C MET A 57 29.97 -40.71 0.57
N ARG A 58 30.97 -41.57 0.31
CA ARG A 58 32.08 -41.26 -0.59
C ARG A 58 31.62 -40.96 -2.01
N TYR A 59 30.66 -41.73 -2.52
CA TYR A 59 30.05 -41.48 -3.82
C TYR A 59 29.37 -40.10 -3.86
N LEU A 60 28.57 -39.77 -2.85
CA LEU A 60 27.81 -38.52 -2.77
C LEU A 60 28.74 -37.31 -2.59
N LEU A 61 29.76 -37.40 -1.74
CA LEU A 61 30.78 -36.37 -1.58
C LEU A 61 31.50 -36.08 -2.90
N LYS A 62 31.88 -37.13 -3.65
CA LYS A 62 32.55 -36.99 -4.95
C LYS A 62 31.63 -36.39 -6.02
N THR A 63 30.36 -36.77 -6.01
CA THR A 63 29.38 -36.38 -7.03
C THR A 63 28.86 -34.97 -6.80
N GLU A 64 28.48 -34.64 -5.57
CA GLU A 64 27.88 -33.35 -5.25
C GLU A 64 28.90 -32.25 -4.96
N LYS A 65 30.11 -32.63 -4.50
CA LYS A 65 31.19 -31.70 -4.09
C LYS A 65 30.69 -30.61 -3.14
N PRO A 66 30.11 -30.98 -1.98
CA PRO A 66 29.55 -30.01 -1.06
C PRO A 66 30.63 -29.12 -0.44
N ASP A 67 30.22 -27.90 -0.08
CA ASP A 67 31.01 -26.95 0.71
C ASP A 67 30.93 -27.22 2.21
N LEU A 68 29.85 -27.86 2.65
CA LEU A 68 29.61 -28.28 4.02
C LEU A 68 28.81 -29.59 4.04
N VAL A 69 29.14 -30.48 4.96
CA VAL A 69 28.30 -31.62 5.34
C VAL A 69 27.65 -31.36 6.68
N VAL A 70 26.36 -31.64 6.82
CA VAL A 70 25.67 -31.57 8.11
C VAL A 70 25.13 -32.96 8.45
N PHE A 71 25.58 -33.51 9.57
CA PHE A 71 24.97 -34.70 10.15
C PHE A 71 23.80 -34.29 11.03
N THR A 72 22.61 -34.85 10.78
CA THR A 72 21.39 -34.55 11.54
C THR A 72 20.96 -35.72 12.43
N GLY A 73 21.86 -36.20 13.30
CA GLY A 73 21.58 -37.19 14.34
C GLY A 73 21.42 -38.65 13.91
N ASP A 74 21.44 -39.52 14.93
CA ASP A 74 21.43 -40.98 14.87
C ASP A 74 22.54 -41.53 13.98
N ILE A 75 23.76 -41.10 14.30
CA ILE A 75 24.94 -41.37 13.49
C ILE A 75 25.66 -42.62 13.99
N VAL A 76 25.96 -42.69 15.28
CA VAL A 76 26.62 -43.83 15.93
C VAL A 76 25.75 -44.30 17.09
N VAL A 77 25.23 -45.53 16.97
CA VAL A 77 24.13 -46.03 17.83
C VAL A 77 24.53 -47.29 18.62
N SER A 78 25.83 -47.54 18.75
CA SER A 78 26.37 -48.69 19.48
C SER A 78 27.44 -48.29 20.47
N ARG A 79 27.79 -49.22 21.36
CA ARG A 79 29.04 -49.15 22.16
C ARG A 79 30.28 -49.08 21.27
N ASP A 80 31.41 -48.69 21.86
CA ASP A 80 32.64 -48.30 21.15
C ASP A 80 32.40 -47.11 20.21
N ALA A 81 31.57 -46.16 20.68
CA ALA A 81 31.16 -45.02 19.88
C ALA A 81 32.34 -44.13 19.47
N ALA A 82 33.42 -44.13 20.25
CA ALA A 82 34.64 -43.41 19.91
C ALA A 82 35.29 -43.91 18.61
N SER A 83 35.33 -45.23 18.39
CA SER A 83 35.77 -45.82 17.12
C SER A 83 34.78 -45.49 16.01
N GLY A 84 33.49 -45.65 16.28
CA GLY A 84 32.43 -45.36 15.30
C GLY A 84 32.49 -43.94 14.74
N TRP A 85 32.59 -42.94 15.61
CA TRP A 85 32.70 -41.53 15.19
C TRP A 85 33.95 -41.29 14.35
N LYS A 86 35.11 -41.86 14.72
CA LYS A 86 36.33 -41.77 13.92
C LYS A 86 36.19 -42.42 12.55
N ASN A 87 35.44 -43.52 12.44
CA ASN A 87 35.18 -44.19 11.17
C ASN A 87 34.22 -43.38 10.28
N VAL A 88 33.16 -42.81 10.86
CA VAL A 88 32.15 -42.04 10.12
C VAL A 88 32.69 -40.71 9.59
N ILE A 89 33.54 -40.00 10.34
CA ILE A 89 34.09 -38.72 9.87
C ILE A 89 35.27 -38.91 8.90
N ARG A 90 35.88 -40.09 8.84
CA ARG A 90 37.07 -40.36 8.02
C ARG A 90 36.88 -40.02 6.53
N PRO A 91 35.77 -40.35 5.85
CA PRO A 91 35.56 -39.92 4.47
C PRO A 91 35.61 -38.41 4.27
N LEU A 92 35.18 -37.63 5.26
CA LEU A 92 35.20 -36.16 5.21
C LEU A 92 36.62 -35.63 5.40
N GLU A 93 37.40 -36.25 6.28
CA GLU A 93 38.82 -35.93 6.48
C GLU A 93 39.65 -36.24 5.24
N GLU A 94 39.44 -37.41 4.64
CA GLU A 94 40.13 -37.83 3.41
C GLU A 94 39.79 -36.92 2.22
N MET A 95 38.55 -36.40 2.16
CA MET A 95 38.09 -35.51 1.09
C MET A 95 38.19 -34.02 1.44
N GLN A 96 38.67 -33.70 2.64
CA GLN A 96 38.86 -32.32 3.14
C GLN A 96 37.58 -31.48 3.12
N VAL A 97 36.44 -32.10 3.45
CA VAL A 97 35.12 -31.45 3.43
C VAL A 97 34.76 -30.98 4.84
N PRO A 98 34.54 -29.68 5.06
CA PRO A 98 34.04 -29.17 6.33
C PRO A 98 32.73 -29.84 6.75
N PHE A 99 32.55 -30.09 8.04
CA PHE A 99 31.33 -30.72 8.52
C PHE A 99 30.86 -30.25 9.89
N ALA A 100 29.55 -30.31 10.09
CA ALA A 100 28.86 -29.99 11.32
C ALA A 100 27.97 -31.17 11.78
N VAL A 101 27.68 -31.26 13.07
CA VAL A 101 26.95 -32.39 13.69
C VAL A 101 25.88 -31.90 14.65
N THR A 102 24.66 -32.40 14.51
CA THR A 102 23.67 -32.49 15.59
C THR A 102 23.52 -33.96 16.00
N PHE A 103 23.18 -34.19 17.27
CA PHE A 103 23.04 -35.53 17.84
C PHE A 103 21.57 -35.91 17.94
N GLY A 104 21.25 -37.16 17.63
CA GLY A 104 19.93 -37.74 17.81
C GLY A 104 19.76 -38.45 19.16
N ASN A 105 18.61 -39.07 19.34
CA ASN A 105 18.30 -39.82 20.56
C ASN A 105 19.15 -41.10 20.66
N HIS A 106 19.38 -41.83 19.56
CA HIS A 106 20.19 -43.06 19.59
C HIS A 106 21.69 -42.78 19.77
N ASP A 107 22.17 -41.58 19.43
CA ASP A 107 23.55 -41.18 19.76
C ASP A 107 23.78 -41.10 21.29
N THR A 108 22.72 -40.99 22.10
CA THR A 108 22.80 -40.98 23.58
C THR A 108 22.75 -42.36 24.21
N GLU A 109 22.40 -43.40 23.45
CA GLU A 109 22.26 -44.78 23.92
C GLU A 109 23.57 -45.57 23.87
N THR A 110 24.69 -44.87 23.68
CA THR A 110 26.02 -45.44 23.53
C THR A 110 26.81 -45.43 24.85
N ASP A 111 28.08 -45.81 24.80
CA ASP A 111 29.03 -45.66 25.90
C ASP A 111 29.59 -44.23 26.05
N LEU A 112 29.15 -43.28 25.22
CA LEU A 112 29.55 -41.87 25.28
C LEU A 112 28.36 -40.94 25.48
N THR A 113 28.57 -39.89 26.26
CA THR A 113 27.67 -38.72 26.29
C THR A 113 27.84 -37.88 25.02
N LYS A 114 26.81 -37.09 24.63
CA LYS A 114 26.92 -36.13 23.50
C LYS A 114 28.14 -35.20 23.62
N THR A 115 28.47 -34.77 24.84
CA THR A 115 29.66 -33.93 25.12
C THR A 115 30.96 -34.67 24.81
N GLN A 116 31.08 -35.93 25.23
CA GLN A 116 32.27 -36.74 24.93
C GLN A 116 32.38 -37.03 23.43
N ALA A 117 31.27 -37.34 22.75
CA ALA A 117 31.25 -37.51 21.31
C ALA A 117 31.68 -36.22 20.58
N LEU A 118 31.14 -35.05 20.95
CA LEU A 118 31.55 -33.77 20.38
C LEU A 118 33.05 -33.49 20.59
N ASN A 119 33.61 -33.84 21.76
CA ASN A 119 35.04 -33.68 22.01
C ASN A 119 35.92 -34.54 21.09
N ILE A 120 35.46 -35.75 20.73
CA ILE A 120 36.15 -36.60 19.75
C ILE A 120 36.07 -35.98 18.36
N ILE A 121 34.88 -35.52 17.96
CA ILE A 121 34.64 -34.92 16.64
C ILE A 121 35.47 -33.63 16.45
N ARG A 122 35.59 -32.81 17.51
CA ARG A 122 36.39 -31.58 17.51
C ARG A 122 37.89 -31.79 17.30
N ALA A 123 38.39 -33.02 17.43
CA ALA A 123 39.78 -33.34 17.08
C ALA A 123 40.03 -33.29 15.57
N SER A 124 38.98 -33.37 14.74
CA SER A 124 39.11 -33.25 13.30
C SER A 124 39.31 -31.78 12.88
N PRO A 125 40.29 -31.48 12.00
CA PRO A 125 40.52 -30.12 11.52
C PRO A 125 39.41 -29.62 10.58
N TYR A 126 38.48 -30.49 10.16
CA TYR A 126 37.35 -30.13 9.29
C TYR A 126 36.03 -29.95 10.05
N ASN A 127 36.00 -30.20 11.36
CA ASN A 127 34.81 -29.93 12.16
C ASN A 127 34.60 -28.42 12.34
N VAL A 128 33.36 -27.97 12.13
CA VAL A 128 32.93 -26.59 12.43
C VAL A 128 31.93 -26.50 13.60
N THR A 129 31.49 -27.64 14.15
CA THR A 129 30.58 -27.68 15.31
C THR A 129 31.29 -27.21 16.59
N TYR A 130 30.63 -26.35 17.36
CA TYR A 130 31.05 -25.98 18.71
C TYR A 130 29.84 -25.85 19.62
N ASN A 131 30.07 -25.69 20.93
CA ASN A 131 29.01 -25.36 21.88
C ASN A 131 29.15 -23.88 22.24
N VAL A 132 28.13 -23.06 21.92
CA VAL A 132 28.20 -21.59 22.07
C VAL A 132 28.27 -21.13 23.52
N ASP A 133 27.54 -21.79 24.41
CA ASP A 133 27.55 -21.56 25.85
C ASP A 133 27.16 -22.86 26.54
N ASN A 134 27.91 -23.25 27.57
CA ASN A 134 27.62 -24.45 28.36
C ASN A 134 26.42 -24.25 29.30
N ALA A 135 25.93 -23.02 29.46
CA ALA A 135 24.70 -22.71 30.20
C ALA A 135 23.42 -22.93 29.38
N ILE A 136 23.53 -23.09 28.06
CA ILE A 136 22.38 -23.39 27.19
C ILE A 136 22.18 -24.91 27.15
N SER A 137 20.93 -25.33 27.30
CA SER A 137 20.53 -26.73 27.29
C SER A 137 20.93 -27.44 25.99
N GLY A 138 21.43 -28.67 26.13
CA GLY A 138 21.90 -29.50 25.02
C GLY A 138 23.37 -29.28 24.64
N VAL A 139 23.83 -30.00 23.61
CA VAL A 139 25.22 -30.05 23.16
C VAL A 139 25.33 -29.78 21.66
N GLY A 140 26.21 -28.84 21.30
CA GLY A 140 26.50 -28.52 19.89
C GLY A 140 25.65 -27.38 19.32
N ASN A 141 24.93 -26.66 20.19
CA ASN A 141 24.21 -25.45 19.79
C ASN A 141 25.21 -24.41 19.28
N CYS A 142 25.14 -24.05 18.00
CA CYS A 142 26.06 -23.08 17.40
C CYS A 142 25.47 -22.34 16.19
N ALA A 143 26.07 -21.18 15.90
CA ALA A 143 25.79 -20.39 14.70
C ALA A 143 27.04 -20.36 13.81
N LEU A 144 26.88 -20.74 12.55
CA LEU A 144 27.95 -20.84 11.56
C LEU A 144 27.71 -19.82 10.44
N PRO A 145 28.41 -18.67 10.46
CA PRO A 145 28.30 -17.70 9.37
C PRO A 145 28.96 -18.23 8.10
N VAL A 146 28.28 -18.10 6.97
CA VAL A 146 28.81 -18.35 5.62
C VAL A 146 29.18 -17.02 4.98
N LYS A 147 30.46 -16.85 4.64
CA LYS A 147 31.00 -15.61 4.10
C LYS A 147 30.77 -15.48 2.59
N ASP A 148 30.80 -14.25 2.10
CA ASP A 148 30.87 -13.93 0.67
C ASP A 148 32.07 -14.62 -0.03
N GLY A 149 32.09 -14.59 -1.37
CA GLY A 149 33.17 -15.23 -2.14
C GLY A 149 34.59 -14.73 -1.78
N THR A 150 34.69 -13.53 -1.21
CA THR A 150 35.96 -12.94 -0.75
C THR A 150 36.39 -13.41 0.64
N GLY A 151 35.47 -14.03 1.40
CA GLY A 151 35.68 -14.45 2.77
C GLY A 151 35.55 -13.34 3.81
N ARG A 152 35.01 -12.16 3.46
CA ARG A 152 35.03 -10.97 4.32
C ARG A 152 33.71 -10.70 5.03
N ARG A 153 32.58 -10.76 4.32
CA ARG A 153 31.26 -10.38 4.86
C ARG A 153 30.39 -11.60 5.08
N ASP A 154 29.60 -11.62 6.16
CA ASP A 154 28.58 -12.65 6.35
C ASP A 154 27.47 -12.48 5.34
N LYS A 155 27.03 -13.59 4.75
CA LYS A 155 25.97 -13.65 3.75
C LYS A 155 24.83 -14.53 4.18
N TRP A 156 25.14 -15.62 4.86
CA TRP A 156 24.16 -16.54 5.44
C TRP A 156 24.58 -16.97 6.84
N VAL A 157 23.65 -17.47 7.64
CA VAL A 157 23.94 -18.10 8.94
C VAL A 157 23.32 -19.50 9.00
N ILE A 158 24.06 -20.49 9.47
CA ILE A 158 23.53 -21.84 9.70
C ILE A 158 23.47 -22.07 11.22
N TYR A 159 22.27 -22.29 11.75
CA TYR A 159 22.05 -22.61 13.15
C TYR A 159 21.93 -24.12 13.34
N LEU A 160 22.65 -24.65 14.31
CA LEU A 160 22.51 -26.03 14.78
C LEU A 160 21.88 -26.01 16.17
N PHE A 161 20.87 -26.84 16.37
CA PHE A 161 20.21 -27.04 17.66
C PHE A 161 20.35 -28.49 18.11
N ASP A 162 20.57 -28.69 19.40
CA ASP A 162 20.34 -29.99 20.03
C ASP A 162 18.83 -30.15 20.27
N SER A 163 18.20 -31.13 19.60
CA SER A 163 16.79 -31.48 19.82
C SER A 163 16.58 -32.44 21.00
N HIS A 164 17.62 -32.67 21.81
CA HIS A 164 17.64 -33.56 22.98
C HIS A 164 17.42 -35.03 22.60
N ALA A 165 16.73 -35.80 23.43
CA ALA A 165 16.43 -37.21 23.20
C ALA A 165 15.00 -37.53 23.67
N TYR A 166 14.84 -37.99 24.91
CA TYR A 166 13.55 -38.36 25.49
C TYR A 166 13.16 -37.40 26.60
N ALA A 167 11.88 -37.04 26.68
CA ALA A 167 11.37 -36.12 27.69
C ALA A 167 11.55 -36.69 29.10
N PRO A 168 11.92 -35.88 30.11
CA PRO A 168 12.08 -36.35 31.48
C PRO A 168 10.74 -36.81 32.09
N ASP A 169 10.77 -37.96 32.77
CA ASP A 169 9.68 -38.91 33.04
C ASP A 169 8.59 -38.44 34.06
N THR A 170 8.11 -37.20 33.99
CA THR A 170 7.21 -36.66 35.04
C THR A 170 5.89 -36.06 34.54
N VAL A 171 5.78 -35.59 33.28
CA VAL A 171 4.52 -34.99 32.76
C VAL A 171 4.27 -35.26 31.27
N VAL A 172 5.32 -35.25 30.44
CA VAL A 172 5.23 -35.43 28.99
C VAL A 172 5.95 -36.72 28.59
N LYS A 173 5.27 -37.63 27.89
CA LYS A 173 5.85 -38.88 27.39
C LYS A 173 6.32 -38.72 25.95
N GLY A 174 7.40 -39.41 25.58
CA GLY A 174 7.94 -39.44 24.22
C GLY A 174 9.23 -38.62 24.07
N TYR A 175 9.42 -38.04 22.88
CA TYR A 175 10.59 -37.22 22.59
C TYR A 175 10.56 -35.88 23.31
N ASP A 176 11.75 -35.39 23.68
CA ASP A 176 11.93 -34.06 24.27
C ASP A 176 11.83 -32.97 23.18
N TRP A 177 11.69 -31.71 23.58
CA TRP A 177 11.57 -30.56 22.69
C TRP A 177 12.79 -29.64 22.81
N ILE A 178 12.98 -28.74 21.85
CA ILE A 178 14.00 -27.68 21.98
C ILE A 178 13.57 -26.70 23.07
N HIS A 179 14.41 -26.51 24.09
CA HIS A 179 14.07 -25.75 25.30
C HIS A 179 14.11 -24.23 25.07
N ASN A 180 13.44 -23.49 25.96
CA ASN A 180 13.27 -22.03 25.81
C ASN A 180 14.59 -21.27 25.83
N ASP A 181 15.58 -21.70 26.62
CA ASP A 181 16.90 -21.07 26.66
C ASP A 181 17.65 -21.15 25.31
N GLN A 182 17.50 -22.25 24.56
CA GLN A 182 17.98 -22.40 23.18
C GLN A 182 17.24 -21.44 22.24
N ILE A 183 15.91 -21.31 22.37
CA ILE A 183 15.11 -20.35 21.59
C ILE A 183 15.57 -18.91 21.88
N GLN A 184 15.73 -18.55 23.15
CA GLN A 184 16.20 -17.21 23.54
C GLN A 184 17.62 -16.94 23.05
N TRP A 185 18.49 -17.95 23.07
CA TRP A 185 19.82 -17.83 22.48
C TRP A 185 19.75 -17.51 20.99
N TYR A 186 18.97 -18.29 20.23
CA TYR A 186 18.79 -18.07 18.80
C TYR A 186 18.27 -16.66 18.52
N ARG A 187 17.23 -16.20 19.21
CA ARG A 187 16.66 -14.86 19.03
C ARG A 187 17.71 -13.76 19.30
N ARG A 188 18.55 -13.93 20.32
CA ARG A 188 19.66 -13.00 20.61
C ARG A 188 20.70 -12.99 19.49
N GLN A 189 21.08 -14.16 18.96
CA GLN A 189 22.03 -14.26 17.86
C GLN A 189 21.48 -13.66 16.57
N SER A 190 20.26 -14.01 16.19
CA SER A 190 19.56 -13.46 15.03
C SER A 190 19.45 -11.93 15.10
N SER A 191 19.08 -11.39 16.28
CA SER A 191 19.06 -9.94 16.53
C SER A 191 20.45 -9.31 16.41
N LEU A 192 21.50 -9.99 16.85
CA LEU A 192 22.87 -9.51 16.74
C LEU A 192 23.29 -9.42 15.27
N TYR A 193 23.11 -10.49 14.50
CA TYR A 193 23.41 -10.50 13.06
C TYR A 193 22.62 -9.42 12.31
N THR A 194 21.34 -9.25 12.66
CA THR A 194 20.48 -8.22 12.08
C THR A 194 21.04 -6.82 12.31
N ARG A 195 21.42 -6.50 13.55
CA ARG A 195 21.99 -5.18 13.89
C ARG A 195 23.33 -4.94 13.20
N THR A 196 24.21 -5.94 13.13
CA THR A 196 25.56 -5.76 12.57
C THR A 196 25.57 -5.68 11.04
N HIS A 197 24.53 -6.15 10.36
CA HIS A 197 24.46 -6.20 8.90
C HIS A 197 23.40 -5.28 8.28
N GLY A 198 22.66 -4.52 9.10
CA GLY A 198 21.61 -3.60 8.62
C GLY A 198 20.32 -4.29 8.20
N GLY A 199 20.12 -5.55 8.60
CA GLY A 199 18.96 -6.37 8.26
C GLY A 199 19.22 -7.86 8.54
N PRO A 200 18.18 -8.70 8.67
CA PRO A 200 18.36 -10.12 8.95
C PRO A 200 19.12 -10.81 7.80
N LEU A 201 20.14 -11.60 8.13
CA LEU A 201 20.82 -12.45 7.15
C LEU A 201 19.97 -13.70 6.87
N PRO A 202 19.84 -14.16 5.61
CA PRO A 202 19.18 -15.43 5.35
C PRO A 202 19.87 -16.56 6.12
N SER A 203 19.07 -17.44 6.72
CA SER A 203 19.58 -18.46 7.62
C SER A 203 18.96 -19.84 7.39
N LEU A 204 19.65 -20.89 7.83
CA LEU A 204 19.10 -22.25 7.94
C LEU A 204 19.12 -22.72 9.39
N ALA A 205 18.24 -23.66 9.74
CA ALA A 205 18.28 -24.38 11.01
C ALA A 205 18.37 -25.89 10.79
N PHE A 206 19.18 -26.58 11.59
CA PHE A 206 19.34 -28.04 11.58
C PHE A 206 19.20 -28.62 12.99
N PHE A 207 18.50 -29.75 13.09
CA PHE A 207 18.37 -30.57 14.30
C PHE A 207 17.94 -31.99 13.91
N HIS A 208 17.86 -32.92 14.87
CA HIS A 208 17.52 -34.33 14.56
C HIS A 208 16.02 -34.59 14.63
N ILE A 209 15.40 -34.40 15.81
CA ILE A 209 13.98 -34.67 16.04
C ILE A 209 13.15 -33.51 15.43
N PRO A 210 12.18 -33.80 14.55
CA PRO A 210 11.40 -32.79 13.84
C PRO A 210 10.51 -31.96 14.78
N LEU A 211 10.17 -30.73 14.35
CA LEU A 211 9.17 -29.91 15.05
C LEU A 211 7.74 -30.39 14.73
N PRO A 212 6.75 -30.12 15.59
CA PRO A 212 5.34 -30.43 15.30
C PRO A 212 4.85 -29.92 13.94
N GLU A 213 5.35 -28.77 13.47
CA GLU A 213 5.00 -28.15 12.18
C GLU A 213 5.37 -29.02 10.96
N PHE A 214 6.31 -29.96 11.08
CA PHE A 214 6.56 -30.95 10.03
C PHE A 214 5.33 -31.81 9.76
N GLY A 215 4.48 -32.07 10.77
CA GLY A 215 3.20 -32.77 10.62
C GLY A 215 2.16 -31.95 9.85
N THR A 216 2.25 -30.62 9.88
CA THR A 216 1.42 -29.75 9.03
C THR A 216 1.89 -29.86 7.58
N VAL A 217 3.20 -29.71 7.34
CA VAL A 217 3.80 -29.80 6.00
C VAL A 217 3.58 -31.18 5.38
N SER A 218 3.66 -32.26 6.16
CA SER A 218 3.45 -33.63 5.70
C SER A 218 2.07 -33.86 5.07
N ASN A 219 1.08 -33.02 5.41
CA ASN A 219 -0.29 -33.10 4.91
C ASN A 219 -0.58 -32.09 3.78
N MET A 220 0.35 -31.20 3.44
CA MET A 220 0.15 -30.23 2.37
C MET A 220 0.16 -30.89 0.98
N PRO A 221 -0.67 -30.40 0.03
CA PRO A 221 -0.62 -30.82 -1.38
C PRO A 221 0.65 -30.36 -2.11
N SER A 222 1.25 -29.25 -1.67
CA SER A 222 2.41 -28.60 -2.29
C SER A 222 3.76 -29.21 -1.89
N LYS A 223 3.78 -30.19 -0.97
CA LYS A 223 5.03 -30.86 -0.59
C LYS A 223 5.58 -31.70 -1.75
N VAL A 224 6.90 -31.82 -1.81
CA VAL A 224 7.60 -32.77 -2.68
C VAL A 224 8.24 -33.86 -1.82
N GLY A 225 8.43 -35.06 -2.36
CA GLY A 225 8.97 -36.21 -1.64
C GLY A 225 7.94 -37.06 -0.91
N ASN A 226 8.43 -37.97 -0.08
CA ASN A 226 7.70 -39.11 0.46
C ASN A 226 7.41 -38.90 1.94
N ARG A 227 6.17 -39.22 2.32
CA ARG A 227 5.77 -39.42 3.72
C ARG A 227 5.39 -40.90 3.88
N GLY A 228 6.37 -41.73 4.19
CA GLY A 228 6.18 -43.17 4.37
C GLY A 228 5.77 -43.56 5.79
N GLU A 229 5.89 -42.66 6.75
CA GLU A 229 5.49 -42.87 8.14
C GLU A 229 5.00 -41.57 8.82
N ASP A 230 4.51 -41.69 10.05
CA ASP A 230 4.08 -40.53 10.82
C ASP A 230 5.28 -39.67 11.25
N VAL A 231 5.04 -38.37 11.39
CA VAL A 231 6.05 -37.42 11.87
C VAL A 231 6.23 -37.64 13.36
N CYS A 232 7.40 -38.13 13.77
CA CYS A 232 7.71 -38.40 15.18
C CYS A 232 8.22 -37.15 15.90
N ALA A 233 7.41 -36.11 15.96
CA ALA A 233 7.71 -34.87 16.70
C ALA A 233 7.36 -34.99 18.20
N PRO A 234 7.98 -34.18 19.09
CA PRO A 234 7.55 -34.09 20.47
C PRO A 234 6.09 -33.59 20.54
N PRO A 235 5.29 -34.02 21.54
CA PRO A 235 3.92 -33.55 21.71
C PRO A 235 3.83 -32.08 22.15
N VAL A 236 4.95 -31.47 22.56
CA VAL A 236 5.05 -30.08 22.99
C VAL A 236 5.59 -29.21 21.86
N ASN A 237 4.83 -28.18 21.49
CA ASN A 237 5.33 -27.10 20.65
C ASN A 237 6.03 -26.06 21.53
N SER A 238 7.35 -25.92 21.39
CA SER A 238 8.15 -24.99 22.21
C SER A 238 8.12 -23.54 21.71
N GLY A 239 7.54 -23.26 20.53
CA GLY A 239 7.52 -21.93 19.92
C GLY A 239 8.77 -21.57 19.12
N LEU A 240 9.66 -22.54 18.83
CA LEU A 240 10.84 -22.29 18.00
C LEU A 240 10.46 -21.89 16.57
N PHE A 241 9.50 -22.57 15.95
CA PHE A 241 9.01 -22.21 14.61
C PHE A 241 8.45 -20.78 14.59
N THR A 242 7.63 -20.43 15.58
CA THR A 242 7.13 -19.05 15.76
C THR A 242 8.29 -18.05 15.88
N SER A 243 9.35 -18.41 16.60
CA SER A 243 10.56 -17.57 16.66
C SER A 243 11.26 -17.43 15.31
N PHE A 244 11.26 -18.45 14.44
CA PHE A 244 11.76 -18.31 13.08
C PHE A 244 10.91 -17.36 12.23
N VAL A 245 9.59 -17.42 12.37
CA VAL A 245 8.64 -16.51 11.72
C VAL A 245 8.86 -15.06 12.21
N GLU A 246 9.02 -14.85 13.52
CA GLU A 246 9.21 -13.53 14.11
C GLU A 246 10.56 -12.90 13.79
N MET A 247 11.64 -13.69 13.82
CA MET A 247 13.01 -13.19 13.60
C MET A 247 13.37 -13.03 12.12
N ARG A 248 12.66 -13.72 11.22
CA ARG A 248 12.66 -13.49 9.75
C ARG A 248 13.98 -13.68 9.01
N ASP A 249 14.95 -14.34 9.64
CA ASP A 249 16.21 -14.77 9.05
C ASP A 249 16.13 -16.21 8.53
N VAL A 250 15.53 -17.16 9.26
CA VAL A 250 15.52 -18.60 8.90
C VAL A 250 14.63 -18.91 7.69
N CYS A 251 15.25 -19.16 6.53
CA CYS A 251 14.60 -19.51 5.26
C CYS A 251 14.28 -21.00 5.13
N GLY A 252 14.98 -21.86 5.87
CA GLY A 252 14.77 -23.31 5.82
C GLY A 252 15.19 -24.02 7.10
N VAL A 253 14.49 -25.11 7.41
CA VAL A 253 14.63 -25.94 8.60
C VAL A 253 14.73 -27.40 8.16
N PHE A 254 15.76 -28.10 8.60
CA PHE A 254 16.05 -29.46 8.17
C PHE A 254 16.23 -30.43 9.34
N ALA A 255 15.52 -31.56 9.27
CA ALA A 255 15.48 -32.59 10.31
C ALA A 255 15.81 -33.99 9.79
N GLY A 256 16.08 -34.93 10.70
CA GLY A 256 16.34 -36.35 10.43
C GLY A 256 15.26 -37.25 11.04
N HIS A 257 15.66 -38.34 11.71
CA HIS A 257 14.85 -39.14 12.65
C HIS A 257 13.86 -40.13 12.02
N ASP A 258 12.99 -39.66 11.13
CA ASP A 258 11.99 -40.52 10.47
C ASP A 258 12.57 -41.15 9.19
N HIS A 259 12.92 -42.44 9.25
CA HIS A 259 13.59 -43.21 8.19
C HIS A 259 12.87 -43.27 6.83
N ASN A 260 11.54 -43.22 6.82
CA ASN A 260 10.70 -43.31 5.62
C ASN A 260 10.11 -41.95 5.21
N ASN A 261 10.57 -40.86 5.82
CA ASN A 261 10.20 -39.50 5.44
C ASN A 261 11.39 -38.80 4.78
N ASP A 262 11.14 -38.15 3.65
CA ASP A 262 12.12 -37.30 2.97
C ASP A 262 11.46 -36.12 2.26
N PHE A 263 10.24 -35.78 2.65
CA PHE A 263 9.49 -34.70 2.04
C PHE A 263 10.08 -33.33 2.39
N ALA A 264 9.79 -32.34 1.55
CA ALA A 264 9.99 -30.93 1.85
C ALA A 264 8.79 -30.09 1.39
N GLY A 265 8.48 -29.04 2.12
CA GLY A 265 7.41 -28.09 1.76
C GLY A 265 7.60 -26.75 2.46
N VAL A 266 6.78 -25.77 2.08
CA VAL A 266 6.89 -24.40 2.59
C VAL A 266 5.67 -24.09 3.46
N LEU A 267 5.91 -23.76 4.73
CA LEU A 267 4.91 -23.29 5.68
C LEU A 267 5.34 -21.90 6.16
N ASP A 268 4.42 -20.94 6.09
CA ASP A 268 4.63 -19.55 6.57
C ASP A 268 5.94 -18.90 6.11
N ASP A 269 6.26 -19.06 4.81
CA ASP A 269 7.48 -18.52 4.19
C ASP A 269 8.78 -19.09 4.81
N ILE A 270 8.75 -20.37 5.20
CA ILE A 270 9.89 -21.16 5.67
C ILE A 270 9.81 -22.57 5.05
N CYS A 271 10.91 -23.03 4.45
CA CYS A 271 11.02 -24.40 3.94
C CYS A 271 11.30 -25.40 5.09
N LEU A 272 10.46 -26.42 5.28
CA LEU A 272 10.72 -27.53 6.21
C LEU A 272 11.01 -28.79 5.40
N GLY A 273 12.14 -29.45 5.64
CA GLY A 273 12.55 -30.64 4.87
C GLY A 273 13.21 -31.75 5.69
N TYR A 274 12.79 -32.99 5.46
CA TYR A 274 13.43 -34.18 6.03
C TYR A 274 14.66 -34.61 5.23
N GLY A 275 15.71 -35.01 5.92
CA GLY A 275 16.86 -35.70 5.32
C GLY A 275 16.48 -37.11 4.86
N ARG A 276 17.05 -37.56 3.73
CA ARG A 276 16.95 -38.97 3.32
C ARG A 276 17.92 -39.79 4.15
N LYS A 277 17.43 -40.86 4.79
CA LYS A 277 18.27 -41.82 5.51
C LYS A 277 19.44 -42.33 4.66
N THR A 278 20.64 -42.27 5.24
CA THR A 278 21.88 -42.68 4.59
C THR A 278 22.34 -44.08 4.99
N GLY A 279 22.04 -44.51 6.23
CA GLY A 279 22.48 -45.77 6.80
C GLY A 279 21.80 -47.02 6.22
N TYR A 280 22.52 -48.15 6.24
CA TYR A 280 22.02 -49.45 5.78
C TYR A 280 21.69 -50.42 6.93
N ASN A 281 22.04 -50.08 8.18
CA ASN A 281 21.64 -50.86 9.33
C ASN A 281 20.31 -50.31 9.85
N ALA A 282 19.28 -51.16 9.90
CA ALA A 282 17.98 -50.77 10.43
C ALA A 282 17.32 -51.96 11.12
N PRO A 283 16.74 -51.77 12.31
CA PRO A 283 15.92 -52.79 12.96
C PRO A 283 14.47 -52.82 12.44
N TYR A 284 14.11 -51.91 11.53
CA TYR A 284 12.74 -51.73 11.01
C TYR A 284 12.67 -51.86 9.48
N PRO A 285 11.49 -52.16 8.90
CA PRO A 285 11.28 -52.13 7.46
C PRO A 285 11.44 -50.71 6.89
N GLU A 286 12.21 -50.60 5.82
CA GLU A 286 12.49 -49.33 5.15
C GLU A 286 12.15 -49.45 3.66
N THR A 287 11.51 -48.41 3.12
CA THR A 287 10.94 -48.44 1.77
C THR A 287 11.70 -47.57 0.77
N LEU A 288 12.45 -46.57 1.25
CA LEU A 288 13.17 -45.62 0.43
C LEU A 288 14.61 -46.08 0.14
N GLU A 289 15.08 -45.84 -1.08
CA GLU A 289 16.48 -46.00 -1.47
C GLU A 289 17.38 -45.11 -0.59
N LYS A 290 18.56 -45.60 -0.19
CA LYS A 290 19.50 -44.81 0.62
C LYS A 290 20.09 -43.65 -0.16
N GLY A 291 20.25 -42.52 0.52
CA GLY A 291 20.73 -41.29 -0.10
C GLY A 291 21.03 -40.20 0.92
N ALA A 292 20.96 -38.97 0.44
CA ALA A 292 21.13 -37.76 1.23
C ALA A 292 20.27 -36.64 0.64
N ARG A 293 19.98 -35.63 1.46
CA ARG A 293 19.41 -34.37 0.98
C ARG A 293 20.55 -33.42 0.60
N VAL A 294 20.40 -32.76 -0.54
CA VAL A 294 21.27 -31.66 -0.97
C VAL A 294 20.52 -30.35 -0.79
N ILE A 295 21.21 -29.31 -0.31
CA ILE A 295 20.67 -27.97 -0.10
C ILE A 295 21.63 -26.97 -0.73
N GLN A 296 21.15 -26.17 -1.66
CA GLN A 296 21.91 -25.18 -2.42
C GLN A 296 21.46 -23.77 -2.04
N LEU A 297 22.40 -22.96 -1.59
CA LEU A 297 22.23 -21.55 -1.25
C LEU A 297 22.82 -20.66 -2.33
N TYR A 298 22.34 -19.41 -2.38
CA TYR A 298 22.76 -18.39 -3.33
C TYR A 298 23.21 -17.13 -2.58
N GLU A 299 24.36 -16.57 -2.95
CA GLU A 299 25.09 -15.58 -2.13
C GLU A 299 24.31 -14.29 -1.85
N ASN A 300 23.46 -13.84 -2.79
CA ASN A 300 22.74 -12.57 -2.71
C ASN A 300 21.22 -12.73 -2.83
N GLU A 301 20.71 -13.95 -2.74
CA GLU A 301 19.29 -14.25 -2.80
C GLU A 301 18.91 -15.04 -1.55
N ARG A 302 17.72 -14.81 -0.97
CA ARG A 302 17.20 -15.68 0.09
C ARG A 302 16.59 -16.97 -0.49
N ARG A 303 17.28 -17.54 -1.47
CA ARG A 303 16.84 -18.68 -2.27
C ARG A 303 17.47 -19.97 -1.75
N ILE A 304 16.64 -20.99 -1.63
CA ILE A 304 17.03 -22.37 -1.33
C ILE A 304 16.56 -23.25 -2.49
N GLU A 305 17.45 -24.11 -2.96
CA GLU A 305 17.11 -25.23 -3.82
C GLU A 305 17.51 -26.52 -3.11
N THR A 306 16.57 -27.45 -2.92
CA THR A 306 16.84 -28.70 -2.21
C THR A 306 16.26 -29.89 -2.94
N TYR A 307 16.96 -31.02 -2.90
CA TYR A 307 16.59 -32.26 -3.59
C TYR A 307 17.19 -33.47 -2.89
N ILE A 308 16.69 -34.66 -3.21
CA ILE A 308 17.28 -35.93 -2.76
C ILE A 308 18.26 -36.44 -3.81
N ARG A 309 19.44 -36.88 -3.36
CA ARG A 309 20.41 -37.61 -4.18
C ARG A 309 20.57 -39.03 -3.68
N THR A 310 20.41 -40.00 -4.58
CA THR A 310 20.73 -41.42 -4.35
C THR A 310 21.74 -41.93 -5.38
N LEU A 311 22.04 -43.23 -5.38
CA LEU A 311 22.82 -43.86 -6.46
C LEU A 311 22.06 -43.84 -7.79
N SER A 312 20.73 -43.85 -7.74
CA SER A 312 19.86 -43.93 -8.92
C SER A 312 19.58 -42.57 -9.56
N GLY A 313 19.68 -41.44 -8.84
CA GLY A 313 19.44 -40.13 -9.44
C GLY A 313 19.15 -38.97 -8.48
N VAL A 314 18.58 -37.90 -9.05
CA VAL A 314 17.99 -36.75 -8.33
C VAL A 314 16.48 -36.92 -8.26
N PHE A 315 15.91 -36.69 -7.08
CA PHE A 315 14.46 -36.72 -6.87
C PHE A 315 14.00 -35.48 -6.08
N ASP A 316 12.70 -35.19 -6.14
CA ASP A 316 12.00 -34.30 -5.20
C ASP A 316 12.61 -32.91 -5.05
N THR A 317 12.90 -32.26 -6.19
CA THR A 317 13.49 -30.92 -6.20
C THR A 317 12.46 -29.85 -5.81
N LEU A 318 12.74 -29.14 -4.73
CA LEU A 318 12.03 -27.93 -4.30
C LEU A 318 12.91 -26.70 -4.56
N ARG A 319 12.34 -25.67 -5.18
CA ARG A 319 12.96 -24.35 -5.31
C ARG A 319 12.08 -23.33 -4.61
N TYR A 320 12.68 -22.58 -3.69
CA TYR A 320 11.97 -21.63 -2.85
C TYR A 320 12.82 -20.38 -2.61
N THR A 321 12.21 -19.20 -2.68
CA THR A 321 12.87 -17.92 -2.41
C THR A 321 12.08 -17.14 -1.39
N ARG A 322 12.69 -16.88 -0.24
CA ARG A 322 12.11 -16.05 0.82
C ARG A 322 12.15 -14.57 0.42
N ALA A 323 11.11 -13.81 0.76
CA ALA A 323 11.11 -12.36 0.56
C ALA A 323 12.24 -11.66 1.38
N ALA A 324 13.00 -10.74 0.75
CA ALA A 324 14.15 -10.04 1.38
C ALA A 324 13.76 -9.09 2.54
N THR A 325 12.49 -8.69 2.59
CA THR A 325 11.81 -7.98 3.66
C THR A 325 10.38 -8.54 3.72
N ALA A 326 9.78 -8.66 4.92
CA ALA A 326 8.39 -9.12 5.04
C ALA A 326 7.39 -8.14 4.40
N TRP A 327 7.82 -6.90 4.10
CA TRP A 327 7.05 -5.86 3.40
C TRP A 327 7.96 -5.06 2.45
N PRO A 328 7.43 -4.55 1.33
CA PRO A 328 8.21 -3.80 0.36
C PRO A 328 8.67 -2.43 0.89
N ILE A 329 9.84 -1.98 0.48
CA ILE A 329 10.31 -0.60 0.65
C ILE A 329 10.81 -0.10 -0.71
N ALA A 330 10.83 1.21 -0.92
CA ALA A 330 11.44 1.79 -2.11
C ALA A 330 12.96 1.88 -1.90
N ASN A 331 13.74 1.28 -2.79
CA ASN A 331 15.20 1.27 -2.73
C ASN A 331 15.82 2.40 -3.56
N GLY A 332 15.02 3.22 -4.22
CA GLY A 332 15.49 4.37 -4.98
C GLY A 332 14.42 5.39 -5.29
N THR A 333 14.85 6.53 -5.78
CA THR A 333 13.93 7.59 -6.20
C THR A 333 14.49 8.43 -7.35
N PHE A 334 13.57 8.99 -8.13
CA PHE A 334 13.88 10.07 -9.05
C PHE A 334 14.18 11.37 -8.29
N ILE A 335 15.02 12.20 -8.89
CA ILE A 335 15.26 13.56 -8.43
C ILE A 335 15.29 14.51 -9.62
N GLN A 336 14.36 15.45 -9.63
CA GLN A 336 14.15 16.37 -10.73
C GLN A 336 15.20 17.49 -10.71
N ASN A 337 15.58 17.94 -11.90
CA ASN A 337 16.66 18.91 -12.09
C ASN A 337 16.38 20.25 -11.42
N ASP A 338 15.16 20.75 -11.52
CA ASP A 338 14.71 22.03 -10.95
C ASP A 338 14.78 22.02 -9.41
N LEU A 339 14.47 20.88 -8.78
CA LEU A 339 14.57 20.72 -7.32
C LEU A 339 16.00 20.94 -6.83
N VAL A 340 16.99 20.39 -7.55
CA VAL A 340 18.39 20.36 -7.12
C VAL A 340 19.22 21.49 -7.71
N ALA A 341 18.66 22.28 -8.62
CA ALA A 341 19.34 23.34 -9.37
C ALA A 341 20.08 24.37 -8.50
N ARG A 342 19.65 24.56 -7.25
CA ARG A 342 20.23 25.54 -6.31
C ARG A 342 20.81 24.90 -5.05
N TRP A 343 20.95 23.57 -5.01
CA TRP A 343 21.46 22.89 -3.84
C TRP A 343 22.98 23.01 -3.75
N ASP A 344 23.46 23.41 -2.57
CA ASP A 344 24.86 23.26 -2.20
C ASP A 344 25.14 21.82 -1.72
N ASP A 345 26.40 21.55 -1.39
CA ASP A 345 26.81 20.25 -0.87
C ASP A 345 26.11 19.84 0.41
N ARG A 346 25.87 20.81 1.29
CA ARG A 346 25.20 20.53 2.56
C ARG A 346 23.79 20.04 2.31
N ARG A 347 23.02 20.75 1.48
CA ARG A 347 21.65 20.37 1.14
C ARG A 347 21.58 19.03 0.42
N TRP A 348 22.52 18.75 -0.48
CA TRP A 348 22.66 17.42 -1.08
C TRP A 348 22.89 16.33 -0.03
N GLN A 349 23.83 16.53 0.90
CA GLN A 349 24.10 15.53 1.94
C GLN A 349 22.92 15.35 2.90
N GLU A 350 22.18 16.41 3.23
CA GLU A 350 20.93 16.34 3.99
C GLU A 350 19.89 15.45 3.28
N GLU A 351 19.71 15.63 1.97
CA GLU A 351 18.78 14.79 1.20
C GLU A 351 19.22 13.33 1.18
N LEU A 352 20.49 13.09 0.84
CA LEU A 352 21.04 11.73 0.75
C LEU A 352 21.03 11.02 2.10
N HIS A 353 21.16 11.75 3.20
CA HIS A 353 20.98 11.20 4.54
C HIS A 353 19.54 10.71 4.74
N ALA A 354 18.54 11.56 4.48
CA ALA A 354 17.13 11.19 4.61
C ALA A 354 16.77 9.99 3.70
N LEU A 355 17.21 10.00 2.45
CA LEU A 355 16.99 8.87 1.53
C LEU A 355 17.63 7.58 2.05
N LYS A 356 18.84 7.66 2.63
CA LYS A 356 19.53 6.50 3.20
C LYS A 356 18.83 5.96 4.45
N GLU A 357 18.31 6.85 5.30
CA GLU A 357 17.48 6.46 6.45
C GLU A 357 16.20 5.74 5.99
N ALA A 358 15.62 6.18 4.88
CA ALA A 358 14.46 5.54 4.24
C ALA A 358 14.77 4.21 3.52
N GLY A 359 16.03 3.75 3.55
CA GLY A 359 16.46 2.49 2.94
C GLY A 359 16.85 2.60 1.46
N MET A 360 16.95 3.81 0.90
CA MET A 360 17.27 4.00 -0.51
C MET A 360 18.77 3.96 -0.79
N HIS A 361 19.10 3.46 -1.98
CA HIS A 361 20.46 3.29 -2.49
C HIS A 361 20.63 3.75 -3.93
N TYR A 362 19.53 3.98 -4.66
CA TYR A 362 19.52 4.44 -6.04
C TYR A 362 18.96 5.85 -6.19
N ILE A 363 19.56 6.63 -7.08
CA ILE A 363 19.04 7.92 -7.54
C ILE A 363 18.90 7.85 -9.06
N VAL A 364 17.80 8.37 -9.58
CA VAL A 364 17.63 8.59 -11.02
C VAL A 364 17.60 10.10 -11.26
N LEU A 365 18.64 10.62 -11.94
CA LEU A 365 18.73 12.03 -12.33
C LEU A 365 18.47 12.14 -13.84
N ALA A 366 17.36 12.76 -14.22
CA ALA A 366 16.91 12.79 -15.61
C ALA A 366 15.98 13.98 -15.91
N PRO A 367 15.90 14.40 -17.19
CA PRO A 367 16.86 14.12 -18.27
C PRO A 367 18.19 14.86 -18.04
N THR A 368 19.28 14.46 -18.72
CA THR A 368 20.53 15.25 -18.69
C THR A 368 20.64 16.23 -19.87
N LEU A 369 19.91 15.97 -20.96
CA LEU A 369 19.65 16.90 -22.06
C LEU A 369 18.14 17.06 -22.27
N HIS A 370 17.66 18.29 -22.35
CA HIS A 370 16.26 18.62 -22.63
C HIS A 370 16.15 19.46 -23.89
N THR A 371 15.17 19.19 -24.73
CA THR A 371 14.83 20.02 -25.89
C THR A 371 13.40 20.51 -25.77
N GLY A 372 13.23 21.82 -25.62
CA GLY A 372 11.93 22.47 -25.51
C GLY A 372 11.08 22.36 -26.78
N LYS A 373 9.79 22.73 -26.69
CA LYS A 373 8.90 22.79 -27.87
C LYS A 373 9.35 23.83 -28.90
N ASP A 374 10.13 24.82 -28.48
CA ASP A 374 10.80 25.80 -29.32
C ASP A 374 12.04 25.25 -30.06
N GLY A 375 12.39 23.98 -29.83
CA GLY A 375 13.55 23.32 -30.43
C GLY A 375 14.89 23.69 -29.77
N VAL A 376 14.87 24.46 -28.67
CA VAL A 376 16.09 24.85 -27.97
C VAL A 376 16.55 23.69 -27.08
N SER A 377 17.78 23.22 -27.30
CA SER A 377 18.40 22.15 -26.51
C SER A 377 19.27 22.70 -25.38
N THR A 378 19.02 22.22 -24.17
CA THR A 378 19.79 22.53 -22.96
C THR A 378 20.31 21.28 -22.26
N THR A 379 21.41 21.42 -21.52
CA THR A 379 21.96 20.36 -20.65
C THR A 379 22.07 20.83 -19.21
N VAL A 380 22.01 19.89 -18.27
CA VAL A 380 22.20 20.17 -16.83
C VAL A 380 23.65 20.08 -16.37
N TYR A 381 24.56 19.95 -17.33
CA TYR A 381 26.00 19.93 -17.15
C TYR A 381 26.67 20.75 -18.27
N PRO A 382 27.92 21.20 -18.13
CA PRO A 382 28.60 21.93 -19.19
C PRO A 382 28.86 21.00 -20.38
N SER A 383 28.10 21.13 -21.46
CA SER A 383 28.23 20.29 -22.67
C SER A 383 29.09 20.96 -23.76
N GLY A 384 29.80 20.15 -24.53
CA GLY A 384 30.47 20.54 -25.77
C GLY A 384 29.71 20.15 -27.04
N LEU A 385 28.48 19.63 -26.91
CA LEU A 385 27.65 19.26 -28.06
C LEU A 385 27.25 20.50 -28.88
N PRO A 386 27.29 20.43 -30.23
CA PRO A 386 26.94 21.58 -31.07
C PRO A 386 25.51 22.06 -30.85
N GLY A 387 25.32 23.37 -30.70
CA GLY A 387 23.98 23.98 -30.56
C GLY A 387 23.29 23.75 -29.21
N VAL A 388 23.97 23.14 -28.24
CA VAL A 388 23.46 22.90 -26.89
C VAL A 388 24.05 23.91 -25.92
N ARG A 389 23.22 24.49 -25.05
CA ARG A 389 23.69 25.36 -23.95
C ARG A 389 23.43 24.74 -22.59
N GLN A 390 24.13 25.18 -21.57
CA GLN A 390 23.85 24.74 -20.20
C GLN A 390 22.65 25.52 -19.63
N GLU A 391 21.70 24.83 -19.01
CA GLU A 391 20.49 25.43 -18.44
C GLU A 391 20.76 26.13 -17.10
N TYR A 392 21.51 25.44 -16.23
CA TYR A 392 21.78 25.87 -14.87
C TYR A 392 23.23 26.36 -14.72
N PRO A 393 23.52 27.36 -13.87
CA PRO A 393 24.89 27.83 -13.65
C PRO A 393 25.84 26.76 -13.10
N SER A 394 25.31 25.76 -12.40
CA SER A 394 26.08 24.65 -11.82
C SER A 394 25.97 23.38 -12.64
N ASP A 395 27.01 22.55 -12.58
CA ASP A 395 27.02 21.19 -13.13
C ASP A 395 26.24 20.25 -12.20
N LEU A 396 24.98 19.96 -12.52
CA LEU A 396 24.11 19.13 -11.69
C LEU A 396 24.54 17.67 -11.70
N VAL A 397 25.14 17.19 -12.80
CA VAL A 397 25.67 15.82 -12.89
C VAL A 397 26.87 15.65 -11.96
N GLU A 398 27.83 16.58 -11.99
CA GLU A 398 28.98 16.58 -11.08
C GLU A 398 28.53 16.65 -9.62
N ASN A 399 27.59 17.54 -9.30
CA ASN A 399 27.10 17.71 -7.93
C ASN A 399 26.38 16.46 -7.42
N CYS A 400 25.53 15.85 -8.23
CA CYS A 400 24.84 14.60 -7.88
C CYS A 400 25.85 13.46 -7.66
N LEU A 401 26.72 13.18 -8.65
CA LEU A 401 27.66 12.06 -8.57
C LEU A 401 28.66 12.22 -7.42
N ARG A 402 29.17 13.43 -7.18
CA ARG A 402 30.11 13.69 -6.09
C ARG A 402 29.48 13.46 -4.73
N ASN A 403 28.26 13.95 -4.53
CA ASN A 403 27.55 13.79 -3.26
C ASN A 403 27.04 12.35 -3.07
N ALA A 404 26.54 11.71 -4.12
CA ALA A 404 26.14 10.30 -4.12
C ALA A 404 27.31 9.38 -3.77
N LYS A 405 28.50 9.64 -4.33
CA LYS A 405 29.72 8.87 -4.01
C LYS A 405 30.09 8.95 -2.53
N LYS A 406 29.98 10.14 -1.92
CA LYS A 406 30.23 10.33 -0.48
C LYS A 406 29.21 9.56 0.38
N ALA A 407 27.94 9.57 -0.01
CA ALA A 407 26.87 8.93 0.74
C ALA A 407 26.75 7.41 0.50
N GLY A 408 27.38 6.90 -0.57
CA GLY A 408 27.35 5.49 -0.96
C GLY A 408 26.19 5.11 -1.89
N PHE A 409 25.65 6.06 -2.63
CA PHE A 409 24.56 5.84 -3.60
C PHE A 409 25.07 5.42 -4.97
N LYS A 410 24.20 4.73 -5.71
CA LYS A 410 24.31 4.46 -7.14
C LYS A 410 23.39 5.40 -7.90
N VAL A 411 23.84 5.91 -9.03
CA VAL A 411 23.13 6.92 -9.82
C VAL A 411 22.90 6.40 -11.23
N PHE A 412 21.65 6.42 -11.65
CA PHE A 412 21.25 6.32 -13.05
C PHE A 412 21.17 7.71 -13.65
N LEU A 413 21.82 7.93 -14.79
CA LEU A 413 21.70 9.17 -15.54
C LEU A 413 20.74 8.97 -16.73
N GLY A 414 19.75 9.85 -16.80
CA GLY A 414 18.85 9.97 -17.95
C GLY A 414 19.57 10.53 -19.16
N LEU A 415 19.26 10.04 -20.35
CA LEU A 415 19.79 10.57 -21.61
C LEU A 415 19.12 11.90 -21.98
N ASN A 416 18.49 11.97 -23.15
CA ASN A 416 17.79 13.13 -23.68
C ASN A 416 16.26 12.96 -23.62
N LEU A 417 15.56 14.09 -23.56
CA LEU A 417 14.12 14.20 -23.77
C LEU A 417 13.85 15.38 -24.70
N HIS A 418 12.99 15.19 -25.69
CA HIS A 418 12.43 16.28 -26.49
C HIS A 418 10.94 16.42 -26.21
N GLU A 419 10.48 17.62 -25.84
CA GLU A 419 9.07 17.92 -25.51
C GLU A 419 8.06 17.60 -26.61
N ARG A 420 8.51 17.45 -27.86
CA ARG A 420 7.68 16.98 -28.98
C ARG A 420 7.27 15.51 -28.84
N TRP A 421 7.87 14.75 -27.93
CA TRP A 421 7.48 13.38 -27.59
C TRP A 421 6.00 13.28 -27.21
N TRP A 422 5.49 14.30 -26.52
CA TRP A 422 4.11 14.33 -26.04
C TRP A 422 3.10 14.76 -27.11
N ASP A 423 3.56 15.01 -28.34
CA ASP A 423 2.71 15.30 -29.50
C ASP A 423 2.49 14.01 -30.32
N ALA A 424 1.30 13.81 -30.89
CA ALA A 424 0.86 12.52 -31.45
C ALA A 424 1.44 12.14 -32.84
N ASP A 425 2.42 12.87 -33.38
CA ASP A 425 2.92 12.71 -34.76
C ASP A 425 4.45 12.65 -34.80
N PHE A 426 5.00 11.43 -34.75
CA PHE A 426 6.43 11.15 -34.84
C PHE A 426 6.73 10.09 -35.91
N SER A 427 7.79 10.34 -36.69
CA SER A 427 8.29 9.37 -37.66
C SER A 427 9.43 8.53 -37.07
N GLU A 428 9.61 7.31 -37.58
CA GLU A 428 10.75 6.45 -37.23
C GLU A 428 12.09 7.17 -37.48
N ALA A 429 12.19 7.99 -38.52
CA ALA A 429 13.39 8.79 -38.82
C ALA A 429 13.69 9.80 -37.70
N TRP A 430 12.67 10.51 -37.21
CA TRP A 430 12.82 11.45 -36.11
C TRP A 430 13.21 10.74 -34.81
N LEU A 431 12.57 9.61 -34.48
CA LEU A 431 12.94 8.83 -33.29
C LEU A 431 14.40 8.35 -33.36
N ASN A 432 14.83 7.87 -34.52
CA ASN A 432 16.23 7.48 -34.73
C ASN A 432 17.20 8.65 -34.51
N GLU A 433 16.86 9.85 -34.98
CA GLU A 433 17.64 11.07 -34.70
C GLU A 433 17.74 11.33 -33.19
N GLN A 434 16.62 11.19 -32.47
CA GLN A 434 16.62 11.38 -31.01
C GLN A 434 17.46 10.33 -30.28
N MET A 435 17.46 9.07 -30.73
CA MET A 435 18.32 8.03 -30.17
C MET A 435 19.81 8.36 -30.39
N GLU A 436 20.18 8.92 -31.56
CA GLU A 436 21.55 9.38 -31.81
C GLU A 436 21.96 10.56 -30.93
N VAL A 437 21.05 11.50 -30.68
CA VAL A 437 21.28 12.56 -29.68
C VAL A 437 21.56 11.93 -28.30
N GLY A 438 20.79 10.93 -27.90
CA GLY A 438 21.02 10.16 -26.67
C GLY A 438 22.38 9.46 -26.63
N ASN A 439 22.82 8.85 -27.72
CA ASN A 439 24.14 8.23 -27.84
C ASN A 439 25.27 9.25 -27.68
N ASN A 440 25.15 10.42 -28.33
CA ASN A 440 26.11 11.52 -28.20
C ASN A 440 26.19 12.06 -26.76
N VAL A 441 25.06 12.16 -26.08
CA VAL A 441 25.00 12.52 -24.65
C VAL A 441 25.71 11.47 -23.80
N ALA A 442 25.45 10.18 -24.04
CA ALA A 442 26.09 9.09 -23.30
C ALA A 442 27.62 9.11 -23.45
N ASP A 443 28.12 9.30 -24.68
CA ASP A 443 29.56 9.41 -24.96
C ASP A 443 30.21 10.56 -24.19
N GLU A 444 29.57 11.72 -24.17
CA GLU A 444 30.06 12.89 -23.44
C GLU A 444 30.04 12.66 -21.91
N LEU A 445 28.97 12.09 -21.37
CA LEU A 445 28.84 11.79 -19.93
C LEU A 445 29.90 10.78 -19.48
N VAL A 446 30.14 9.71 -20.24
CA VAL A 446 31.19 8.73 -19.93
C VAL A 446 32.57 9.38 -19.93
N LYS A 447 32.87 10.18 -20.96
CA LYS A 447 34.15 10.88 -21.09
C LYS A 447 34.41 11.84 -19.92
N LYS A 448 33.38 12.56 -19.44
CA LYS A 448 33.51 13.56 -18.37
C LYS A 448 33.51 12.98 -16.96
N TYR A 449 32.68 11.98 -16.69
CA TYR A 449 32.35 11.60 -15.31
C TYR A 449 32.74 10.17 -14.93
N LYS A 450 32.63 9.20 -15.85
CA LYS A 450 32.69 7.77 -15.50
C LYS A 450 33.97 7.38 -14.77
N ARG A 451 35.14 7.84 -15.24
CA ARG A 451 36.44 7.54 -14.62
C ARG A 451 36.54 8.00 -13.16
N ARG A 452 35.89 9.11 -12.81
CA ARG A 452 35.93 9.70 -11.44
C ARG A 452 34.90 9.06 -10.50
N TYR A 453 33.80 8.58 -11.07
CA TYR A 453 32.62 8.11 -10.35
C TYR A 453 32.27 6.66 -10.73
N ASP A 454 33.25 5.79 -10.93
CA ASP A 454 33.06 4.49 -11.57
C ASP A 454 31.94 3.63 -10.97
N SER A 455 31.95 3.38 -9.65
CA SER A 455 30.89 2.60 -8.99
C SER A 455 29.63 3.41 -8.64
N THR A 456 29.68 4.74 -8.77
CA THR A 456 28.58 5.66 -8.44
C THR A 456 27.74 5.99 -9.66
N PHE A 457 28.35 6.33 -10.79
CA PHE A 457 27.67 6.40 -12.08
C PHE A 457 27.41 4.98 -12.56
N TYR A 458 26.25 4.48 -12.17
CA TYR A 458 25.94 3.06 -12.10
C TYR A 458 25.25 2.54 -13.35
N GLY A 459 24.28 3.28 -13.88
CA GLY A 459 23.46 2.84 -15.00
C GLY A 459 22.89 3.98 -15.84
N TRP A 460 22.13 3.59 -16.86
CA TRP A 460 21.44 4.50 -17.78
C TRP A 460 19.94 4.45 -17.55
N TYR A 461 19.28 5.60 -17.63
CA TYR A 461 17.84 5.69 -17.67
C TYR A 461 17.38 6.20 -19.03
N TRP A 462 16.46 5.47 -19.65
CA TRP A 462 15.86 5.85 -20.92
C TRP A 462 14.60 6.66 -20.67
N VAL A 463 14.70 7.97 -20.95
CA VAL A 463 13.73 9.00 -20.54
C VAL A 463 12.44 8.98 -21.35
N TRP A 464 12.41 8.23 -22.46
CA TRP A 464 11.28 8.18 -23.37
C TRP A 464 10.17 7.31 -22.75
N GLU A 465 9.19 7.98 -22.14
CA GLU A 465 8.07 7.34 -21.45
C GLU A 465 7.06 6.81 -22.47
N VAL A 466 7.01 5.48 -22.60
CA VAL A 466 6.14 4.77 -23.54
C VAL A 466 4.92 4.23 -22.81
N ASP A 467 3.76 4.23 -23.46
CA ASP A 467 2.55 3.58 -22.96
C ASP A 467 1.92 2.62 -23.97
N ASN A 468 0.83 1.98 -23.52
CA ASN A 468 0.01 1.12 -24.36
C ASN A 468 -0.89 1.89 -25.35
N LEU A 469 -0.93 3.22 -25.33
CA LEU A 469 -1.66 4.02 -26.31
C LEU A 469 -0.88 4.13 -27.62
N HIS A 470 0.40 4.46 -27.54
CA HIS A 470 1.24 4.80 -28.69
C HIS A 470 1.92 3.59 -29.36
N CYS A 471 1.68 2.37 -28.87
CA CYS A 471 2.33 1.15 -29.36
C CYS A 471 1.35 -0.01 -29.61
N LYS A 472 0.12 0.30 -30.06
CA LYS A 472 -0.95 -0.70 -30.25
C LYS A 472 -0.77 -1.64 -31.44
N THR A 473 -0.04 -1.22 -32.47
CA THR A 473 0.14 -2.01 -33.69
C THR A 473 1.51 -2.67 -33.72
N THR A 474 1.63 -3.81 -34.39
CA THR A 474 2.93 -4.49 -34.55
C THR A 474 3.95 -3.60 -35.26
N ALA A 475 3.52 -2.76 -36.21
CA ALA A 475 4.41 -1.80 -36.88
C ALA A 475 5.03 -0.79 -35.88
N LEU A 476 4.22 -0.24 -34.98
CA LEU A 476 4.72 0.67 -33.93
C LEU A 476 5.57 -0.07 -32.89
N GLN A 477 5.28 -1.34 -32.62
CA GLN A 477 6.09 -2.21 -31.75
C GLN A 477 7.46 -2.53 -32.36
N ASP A 478 7.52 -2.74 -33.68
CA ASP A 478 8.78 -2.94 -34.40
C ASP A 478 9.62 -1.65 -34.39
N VAL A 479 8.99 -0.49 -34.62
CA VAL A 479 9.66 0.82 -34.49
C VAL A 479 10.21 1.01 -33.07
N LEU A 480 9.39 0.74 -32.04
CA LEU A 480 9.83 0.83 -30.64
C LEU A 480 11.02 -0.08 -30.34
N ALA A 481 10.97 -1.34 -30.76
CA ALA A 481 12.07 -2.27 -30.56
C ALA A 481 13.35 -1.81 -31.28
N ALA A 482 13.23 -1.29 -32.52
CA ALA A 482 14.36 -0.79 -33.29
C ALA A 482 15.03 0.43 -32.64
N VAL A 483 14.24 1.41 -32.16
CA VAL A 483 14.81 2.61 -31.50
C VAL A 483 15.42 2.27 -30.14
N LEU A 484 14.81 1.36 -29.37
CA LEU A 484 15.40 0.83 -28.13
C LEU A 484 16.75 0.15 -28.41
N ASN A 485 16.83 -0.70 -29.43
CA ASN A 485 18.07 -1.40 -29.79
C ASN A 485 19.20 -0.43 -30.14
N ARG A 486 18.87 0.70 -30.79
CA ARG A 486 19.86 1.71 -31.14
C ARG A 486 20.58 2.29 -29.93
N ASN A 487 19.87 2.55 -28.83
CA ASN A 487 20.51 2.96 -27.58
C ASN A 487 21.09 1.78 -26.82
N LEU A 488 20.40 0.63 -26.71
CA LEU A 488 20.91 -0.55 -26.01
C LEU A 488 22.27 -0.98 -26.58
N ASP A 489 22.40 -1.10 -27.89
CA ASP A 489 23.62 -1.55 -28.56
C ASP A 489 24.79 -0.58 -28.32
N HIS A 490 24.52 0.73 -28.43
CA HIS A 490 25.52 1.76 -28.17
C HIS A 490 25.98 1.75 -26.71
N LEU A 491 25.03 1.75 -25.77
CA LEU A 491 25.32 1.81 -24.33
C LEU A 491 25.98 0.53 -23.80
N HIS A 492 25.59 -0.64 -24.30
CA HIS A 492 26.23 -1.90 -23.95
C HIS A 492 27.65 -2.00 -24.49
N LYS A 493 27.92 -1.41 -25.66
CA LYS A 493 29.28 -1.30 -26.19
C LYS A 493 30.12 -0.29 -25.41
N LEU A 494 29.55 0.87 -25.09
CA LEU A 494 30.23 1.96 -24.38
C LEU A 494 30.53 1.58 -22.92
N THR A 495 29.59 0.90 -22.26
CA THR A 495 29.62 0.56 -20.83
C THR A 495 29.06 -0.84 -20.55
N PRO A 496 29.79 -1.92 -20.86
CA PRO A 496 29.25 -3.29 -20.82
C PRO A 496 28.74 -3.76 -19.44
N SER A 497 29.31 -3.22 -18.36
CA SER A 497 28.95 -3.59 -16.98
C SER A 497 27.77 -2.80 -16.40
N MET A 498 27.32 -1.74 -17.08
CA MET A 498 26.22 -0.90 -16.59
C MET A 498 24.87 -1.45 -17.03
N PRO A 499 23.82 -1.38 -16.19
CA PRO A 499 22.46 -1.70 -16.58
C PRO A 499 21.79 -0.52 -17.30
N PHE A 500 20.88 -0.86 -18.19
CA PHE A 500 19.91 0.06 -18.80
C PHE A 500 18.56 -0.07 -18.09
N MET A 501 17.88 1.05 -17.83
CA MET A 501 16.57 1.10 -17.18
C MET A 501 15.53 1.77 -18.08
N LEU A 502 14.39 1.10 -18.28
CA LEU A 502 13.22 1.57 -19.02
C LEU A 502 12.01 1.63 -18.07
N CYS A 503 11.36 2.81 -17.98
CA CYS A 503 10.18 3.03 -17.11
C CYS A 503 8.95 3.50 -17.92
N PRO A 504 8.21 2.59 -18.57
CA PRO A 504 6.99 2.93 -19.30
C PRO A 504 5.82 3.18 -18.34
N PHE A 505 4.71 3.76 -18.79
CA PHE A 505 3.50 3.91 -17.99
C PHE A 505 2.34 3.03 -18.48
N MET A 506 1.39 2.76 -17.59
CA MET A 506 0.21 1.94 -17.85
C MET A 506 -1.05 2.78 -17.85
N ASN A 507 -1.97 2.49 -18.78
CA ASN A 507 -3.23 3.20 -18.91
C ASN A 507 -4.41 2.26 -19.17
N TYR A 508 -5.26 2.04 -18.15
CA TYR A 508 -6.44 1.17 -18.27
C TYR A 508 -7.53 1.72 -19.18
N ARG A 509 -7.52 3.03 -19.47
CA ARG A 509 -8.58 3.66 -20.28
C ARG A 509 -8.46 3.29 -21.76
N VAL A 510 -7.32 2.76 -22.17
CA VAL A 510 -6.97 2.58 -23.59
C VAL A 510 -6.45 1.19 -23.92
N GLY A 511 -6.44 0.25 -22.96
CA GLY A 511 -6.12 -1.16 -23.20
C GLY A 511 -6.30 -2.02 -21.96
N THR A 512 -6.16 -3.33 -22.13
CA THR A 512 -6.31 -4.34 -21.07
C THR A 512 -4.95 -4.90 -20.62
N PRO A 513 -4.89 -5.51 -19.42
CA PRO A 513 -3.70 -6.23 -18.95
C PRO A 513 -3.15 -7.26 -19.96
N ASP A 514 -4.04 -8.04 -20.60
CA ASP A 514 -3.65 -9.06 -21.57
C ASP A 514 -3.08 -8.46 -22.87
N GLU A 515 -3.64 -7.33 -23.33
CA GLU A 515 -3.10 -6.59 -24.48
C GLU A 515 -1.70 -6.04 -24.16
N ASN A 516 -1.53 -5.51 -22.95
CA ASN A 516 -0.26 -4.99 -22.47
C ASN A 516 0.81 -6.10 -22.38
N GLN A 517 0.46 -7.28 -21.86
CA GLN A 517 1.34 -8.46 -21.85
C GLN A 517 1.76 -8.86 -23.27
N ARG A 518 0.81 -8.94 -24.21
CA ARG A 518 1.12 -9.32 -25.61
C ARG A 518 2.08 -8.34 -26.26
N MET A 519 1.83 -7.04 -26.09
CA MET A 519 2.69 -5.98 -26.60
C MET A 519 4.12 -6.11 -26.05
N TRP A 520 4.29 -6.17 -24.74
CA TRP A 520 5.63 -6.24 -24.15
C TRP A 520 6.35 -7.55 -24.44
N THR A 521 5.63 -8.68 -24.49
CA THR A 521 6.22 -9.95 -24.94
C THR A 521 6.78 -9.84 -26.36
N TYR A 522 6.04 -9.17 -27.25
CA TYR A 522 6.46 -8.95 -28.64
C TYR A 522 7.71 -8.06 -28.73
N VAL A 523 7.74 -6.97 -27.97
CA VAL A 523 8.87 -6.01 -27.91
C VAL A 523 10.11 -6.65 -27.28
N PHE A 524 9.97 -7.39 -26.17
CA PHE A 524 11.10 -8.06 -25.51
C PHE A 524 11.78 -9.12 -26.39
N ALA A 525 11.01 -9.82 -27.21
CA ALA A 525 11.54 -10.78 -28.18
C ALA A 525 12.43 -10.13 -29.26
N ARG A 526 12.28 -8.83 -29.52
CA ARG A 526 12.99 -8.08 -30.57
C ARG A 526 14.02 -7.09 -30.05
N THR A 527 14.10 -6.90 -28.73
CA THR A 527 15.03 -5.95 -28.13
C THR A 527 16.33 -6.64 -27.69
N HIS A 528 17.41 -5.88 -27.54
CA HIS A 528 18.74 -6.39 -27.18
C HIS A 528 19.06 -6.22 -25.68
N PHE A 529 18.03 -6.20 -24.82
CA PHE A 529 18.25 -6.22 -23.37
C PHE A 529 19.14 -7.39 -22.96
N LYS A 530 20.12 -7.12 -22.10
CA LYS A 530 21.03 -8.11 -21.54
C LYS A 530 20.66 -8.44 -20.09
N PRO A 531 21.16 -9.55 -19.53
CA PRO A 531 20.99 -9.85 -18.12
C PRO A 531 21.47 -8.70 -17.23
N GLY A 532 20.61 -8.28 -16.30
CA GLY A 532 20.86 -7.15 -15.40
C GLY A 532 20.26 -5.82 -15.85
N ASP A 533 19.77 -5.69 -17.08
CA ASP A 533 18.93 -4.55 -17.46
C ASP A 533 17.59 -4.58 -16.72
N ILE A 534 16.92 -3.44 -16.66
CA ILE A 534 15.79 -3.20 -15.76
C ILE A 534 14.59 -2.69 -16.56
N PHE A 535 13.47 -3.39 -16.39
CA PHE A 535 12.14 -2.93 -16.77
C PHE A 535 11.38 -2.50 -15.51
N ALA A 536 11.07 -1.21 -15.38
CA ALA A 536 10.52 -0.59 -14.17
C ALA A 536 9.30 0.28 -14.49
N PRO A 537 8.16 -0.30 -14.91
CA PRO A 537 6.98 0.48 -15.26
C PRO A 537 6.49 1.34 -14.09
N GLN A 538 6.09 2.57 -14.43
CA GLN A 538 5.32 3.47 -13.57
C GLN A 538 3.98 2.82 -13.26
N ASP A 539 3.62 2.78 -11.98
CA ASP A 539 2.39 2.12 -11.54
C ASP A 539 1.10 2.84 -11.98
N GLY A 540 1.21 4.10 -12.40
CA GLY A 540 0.13 4.91 -12.95
C GLY A 540 -0.93 5.32 -11.93
N VAL A 541 -0.76 5.05 -10.64
CA VAL A 541 -1.76 5.37 -9.60
C VAL A 541 -1.83 6.86 -9.32
N GLY A 542 -0.68 7.53 -9.29
CA GLY A 542 -0.58 8.97 -9.09
C GLY A 542 -1.04 9.78 -10.30
N ALA A 543 -0.66 9.34 -11.51
CA ALA A 543 -1.10 9.93 -12.78
C ALA A 543 -2.56 9.57 -13.14
N GLY A 544 -3.15 8.56 -12.49
CA GLY A 544 -4.53 8.11 -12.76
C GLY A 544 -4.66 7.24 -14.01
N GLY A 545 -3.55 6.66 -14.48
CA GLY A 545 -3.46 5.63 -15.51
C GLY A 545 -3.85 4.24 -15.00
N LEU A 546 -3.75 3.97 -13.70
CA LEU A 546 -4.30 2.82 -12.96
C LEU A 546 -4.88 3.25 -11.60
N ASP A 547 -5.58 2.34 -10.94
CA ASP A 547 -5.94 2.44 -9.52
C ASP A 547 -5.52 1.16 -8.78
N LEU A 548 -5.65 1.19 -7.44
CA LEU A 548 -5.19 0.11 -6.57
C LEU A 548 -5.85 -1.24 -6.88
N ASP A 549 -7.11 -1.23 -7.33
CA ASP A 549 -7.87 -2.45 -7.63
C ASP A 549 -7.38 -3.15 -8.91
N ARG A 550 -6.63 -2.44 -9.76
CA ARG A 550 -6.10 -2.97 -11.02
C ARG A 550 -4.63 -3.39 -10.95
N LEU A 551 -3.87 -2.91 -9.96
CA LEU A 551 -2.42 -3.11 -9.93
C LEU A 551 -1.98 -4.57 -10.00
N GLU A 552 -2.59 -5.47 -9.22
CA GLU A 552 -2.16 -6.88 -9.15
C GLU A 552 -2.25 -7.57 -10.51
N ASP A 553 -3.38 -7.44 -11.21
CA ASP A 553 -3.57 -8.11 -12.51
C ASP A 553 -2.62 -7.54 -13.57
N TRP A 554 -2.44 -6.22 -13.64
CA TRP A 554 -1.49 -5.61 -14.57
C TRP A 554 -0.04 -6.06 -14.33
N TYR A 555 0.42 -6.06 -13.07
CA TYR A 555 1.78 -6.51 -12.74
C TYR A 555 1.98 -8.02 -12.90
N ALA A 556 0.95 -8.85 -12.66
CA ALA A 556 1.01 -10.28 -12.95
C ALA A 556 1.22 -10.56 -14.45
N ARG A 557 0.52 -9.82 -15.30
CA ARG A 557 0.61 -9.93 -16.77
C ARG A 557 1.94 -9.42 -17.29
N LEU A 558 2.45 -8.33 -16.74
CA LEU A 558 3.79 -7.83 -17.04
C LEU A 558 4.91 -8.77 -16.57
N ARG A 559 4.78 -9.39 -15.39
CA ARG A 559 5.73 -10.43 -14.92
C ARG A 559 5.86 -11.55 -15.94
N ALA A 560 4.72 -12.06 -16.43
CA ALA A 560 4.71 -13.09 -17.46
C ALA A 560 5.38 -12.65 -18.76
N ALA A 561 5.24 -11.37 -19.15
CA ALA A 561 5.97 -10.82 -20.29
C ALA A 561 7.48 -10.74 -20.03
N VAL A 562 7.91 -10.21 -18.87
CA VAL A 562 9.34 -10.08 -18.52
C VAL A 562 10.03 -11.45 -18.43
N ASP A 563 9.33 -12.49 -17.96
CA ASP A 563 9.87 -13.87 -17.90
C ASP A 563 10.24 -14.45 -19.27
N THR A 564 9.71 -13.87 -20.36
CA THR A 564 10.13 -14.26 -21.72
C THR A 564 11.51 -13.74 -22.12
N LYS A 565 12.11 -12.82 -21.33
CA LYS A 565 13.43 -12.24 -21.55
C LYS A 565 14.41 -12.65 -20.44
N PRO A 566 15.24 -13.69 -20.65
CA PRO A 566 16.12 -14.21 -19.60
C PRO A 566 17.05 -13.14 -19.02
N GLY A 567 17.00 -12.96 -17.70
CA GLY A 567 17.86 -12.04 -16.96
C GLY A 567 17.41 -10.58 -16.95
N LEU A 568 16.29 -10.22 -17.59
CA LEU A 568 15.69 -8.90 -17.46
C LEU A 568 15.08 -8.76 -16.05
N LEU A 569 15.53 -7.75 -15.30
CA LEU A 569 15.03 -7.46 -13.96
C LEU A 569 13.67 -6.75 -14.07
N PHE A 570 12.73 -7.13 -13.21
CA PHE A 570 11.41 -6.50 -13.14
C PHE A 570 11.29 -5.70 -11.86
N TRP A 571 11.19 -4.37 -11.99
CA TRP A 571 11.03 -3.42 -10.89
C TRP A 571 9.67 -2.72 -11.02
N SER A 572 9.27 -1.95 -10.01
CA SER A 572 8.13 -1.02 -10.09
C SER A 572 8.63 0.40 -9.84
N ASP A 573 8.11 1.37 -10.59
CA ASP A 573 8.22 2.79 -10.23
C ASP A 573 6.90 3.26 -9.62
N ALA A 574 6.88 3.39 -8.30
CA ALA A 574 5.68 3.67 -7.54
C ALA A 574 5.50 5.19 -7.33
N GLU A 575 4.36 5.71 -7.82
CA GLU A 575 4.10 7.16 -7.82
C GLU A 575 3.66 7.65 -6.43
N THR A 576 4.31 8.71 -5.94
CA THR A 576 4.11 9.28 -4.58
C THR A 576 3.27 10.57 -4.56
N PHE A 577 2.60 10.86 -5.68
CA PHE A 577 1.80 12.07 -5.88
C PHE A 577 0.39 11.77 -6.37
N ASP A 578 -0.51 12.75 -6.34
CA ASP A 578 -1.83 12.71 -6.94
C ASP A 578 -1.92 13.85 -7.95
N GLN A 579 -1.88 13.50 -9.23
CA GLN A 579 -1.81 14.46 -10.33
C GLN A 579 -3.09 15.30 -10.47
N ARG A 580 -4.24 14.81 -9.99
CA ARG A 580 -5.51 15.54 -10.07
C ARG A 580 -5.41 16.92 -9.41
N PHE A 581 -4.59 17.02 -8.38
CA PHE A 581 -4.36 18.24 -7.61
C PHE A 581 -2.88 18.64 -7.51
N TRP A 582 -1.98 17.85 -8.10
CA TRP A 582 -0.53 17.95 -7.93
C TRP A 582 -0.09 17.98 -6.47
N THR A 583 -0.66 17.07 -5.69
CA THR A 583 -0.46 16.95 -4.23
C THR A 583 0.29 15.68 -3.86
N ILE A 584 0.88 15.65 -2.66
CA ILE A 584 1.52 14.48 -2.06
C ILE A 584 0.48 13.37 -1.82
N ALA A 585 0.82 12.14 -2.15
CA ALA A 585 -0.01 10.99 -1.81
C ALA A 585 0.08 10.63 -0.33
N PRO A 586 -1.02 10.29 0.35
CA PRO A 586 -0.96 9.63 1.65
C PRO A 586 -0.13 8.34 1.63
N LEU A 587 0.56 8.04 2.73
CA LEU A 587 1.47 6.90 2.84
C LEU A 587 0.77 5.54 2.79
N ASP A 588 -0.48 5.44 3.24
CA ASP A 588 -1.28 4.23 3.10
C ASP A 588 -1.46 3.84 1.63
N ARG A 589 -1.70 4.83 0.76
CA ARG A 589 -1.75 4.62 -0.69
C ARG A 589 -0.41 4.10 -1.22
N PHE A 590 0.70 4.77 -0.90
CA PHE A 590 2.03 4.38 -1.37
C PHE A 590 2.46 3.00 -0.85
N VAL A 591 2.24 2.71 0.43
CA VAL A 591 2.50 1.38 1.01
C VAL A 591 1.65 0.31 0.33
N ARG A 592 0.36 0.60 0.08
CA ARG A 592 -0.53 -0.34 -0.59
C ARG A 592 -0.09 -0.61 -2.03
N GLN A 593 0.30 0.41 -2.79
CA GLN A 593 0.88 0.25 -4.13
C GLN A 593 2.03 -0.77 -4.11
N MET A 594 3.01 -0.53 -3.24
CA MET A 594 4.17 -1.42 -3.11
C MET A 594 3.78 -2.84 -2.70
N GLN A 595 2.84 -3.00 -1.75
CA GLN A 595 2.38 -4.32 -1.28
C GLN A 595 1.72 -5.13 -2.39
N LEU A 596 0.89 -4.50 -3.22
CA LEU A 596 0.17 -5.15 -4.31
C LEU A 596 1.13 -5.66 -5.40
N VAL A 597 2.17 -4.90 -5.71
CA VAL A 597 3.12 -5.27 -6.78
C VAL A 597 4.23 -6.21 -6.31
N ARG A 598 4.48 -6.29 -5.00
CA ARG A 598 5.57 -7.05 -4.37
C ARG A 598 5.72 -8.51 -4.83
N PRO A 599 4.65 -9.29 -5.09
CA PRO A 599 4.79 -10.66 -5.57
C PRO A 599 5.43 -10.78 -6.96
N TYR A 600 5.37 -9.71 -7.76
CA TYR A 600 5.76 -9.74 -9.18
C TYR A 600 7.12 -9.09 -9.42
N VAL A 601 7.47 -8.08 -8.62
CA VAL A 601 8.70 -7.30 -8.81
C VAL A 601 9.81 -7.71 -7.84
N SER A 602 11.04 -7.58 -8.32
CA SER A 602 12.26 -7.79 -7.54
C SER A 602 12.71 -6.57 -6.75
N ASP A 603 12.27 -5.37 -7.15
CA ASP A 603 12.62 -4.10 -6.50
C ASP A 603 11.57 -3.01 -6.79
N VAL A 604 11.59 -1.93 -6.02
CA VAL A 604 10.72 -0.75 -6.16
C VAL A 604 11.57 0.53 -6.10
N ILE A 605 11.39 1.41 -7.08
CA ILE A 605 11.81 2.81 -7.04
C ILE A 605 10.57 3.69 -6.94
N SER A 606 10.76 5.00 -6.73
CA SER A 606 9.64 5.94 -6.60
C SER A 606 9.83 7.22 -7.39
N PHE A 607 8.74 7.65 -8.01
CA PHE A 607 8.59 8.98 -8.60
C PHE A 607 7.63 9.83 -7.76
N ALA A 608 8.08 10.80 -6.97
CA ALA A 608 9.45 10.93 -6.48
C ALA A 608 9.49 11.27 -4.98
N TYR A 609 10.10 10.41 -4.16
CA TYR A 609 10.26 10.60 -2.72
C TYR A 609 10.88 11.96 -2.37
N SER A 610 11.93 12.38 -3.10
CA SER A 610 12.61 13.65 -2.87
C SER A 610 11.70 14.88 -3.03
N HIS A 611 10.61 14.75 -3.81
CA HIS A 611 9.61 15.80 -4.01
C HIS A 611 8.49 15.74 -3.01
N TYR A 612 8.00 14.53 -2.74
CA TYR A 612 6.72 14.35 -2.09
C TYR A 612 6.82 13.90 -0.63
N TYR A 613 7.95 13.30 -0.20
CA TYR A 613 8.16 12.81 1.17
C TYR A 613 9.44 13.31 1.84
N SER A 614 10.30 14.06 1.14
CA SER A 614 11.51 14.63 1.75
C SER A 614 11.15 15.63 2.87
N PRO A 615 11.72 15.46 4.08
CA PRO A 615 11.43 16.34 5.22
C PRO A 615 11.94 17.78 5.02
N TYR A 616 12.76 18.01 3.99
CA TYR A 616 13.31 19.31 3.64
C TYR A 616 12.50 20.04 2.57
N LYS A 617 11.55 19.35 1.93
CA LYS A 617 10.70 19.88 0.85
C LYS A 617 9.25 20.01 1.28
N VAL A 618 8.75 19.05 2.05
CA VAL A 618 7.36 18.96 2.50
C VAL A 618 7.29 18.79 4.03
N ASN A 619 6.09 18.64 4.57
CA ASN A 619 5.89 18.28 5.97
C ASN A 619 6.68 17.00 6.34
N GLY A 620 7.58 17.10 7.33
CA GLY A 620 8.45 15.99 7.76
C GLY A 620 7.72 14.76 8.31
N ALA A 621 6.45 14.87 8.68
CA ALA A 621 5.64 13.75 9.16
C ALA A 621 5.55 12.59 8.13
N TYR A 622 5.61 12.90 6.84
CA TYR A 622 5.67 11.86 5.79
C TYR A 622 6.96 11.04 5.88
N HIS A 623 8.10 11.70 6.07
CA HIS A 623 9.37 11.01 6.23
C HIS A 623 9.37 10.15 7.49
N ASP A 624 8.97 10.72 8.63
CA ASP A 624 8.96 10.02 9.92
C ASP A 624 8.04 8.80 9.92
N ALA A 625 6.84 8.93 9.34
CA ALA A 625 5.90 7.82 9.22
C ALA A 625 6.40 6.74 8.26
N TYR A 626 7.12 7.10 7.18
CA TYR A 626 7.77 6.13 6.32
C TYR A 626 8.95 5.43 7.02
N LEU A 627 9.76 6.15 7.80
CA LEU A 627 10.80 5.54 8.64
C LEU A 627 10.22 4.56 9.66
N TYR A 628 9.07 4.88 10.24
CA TYR A 628 8.36 3.93 11.10
C TYR A 628 7.95 2.68 10.32
N TYR A 629 7.39 2.82 9.12
CA TYR A 629 7.02 1.71 8.26
C TYR A 629 8.22 0.84 7.87
N THR A 630 9.34 1.42 7.43
CA THR A 630 10.54 0.64 7.04
C THR A 630 11.04 -0.23 8.20
N ARG A 631 10.92 0.24 9.44
CA ARG A 631 11.34 -0.47 10.67
C ARG A 631 10.33 -1.53 11.13
N ASN A 632 9.02 -1.26 10.99
CA ASN A 632 7.96 -2.05 11.64
C ASN A 632 7.04 -2.82 10.69
N GLY A 633 6.96 -2.40 9.42
CA GLY A 633 6.12 -3.02 8.38
C GLY A 633 4.66 -2.65 8.40
N ILE A 634 4.31 -1.80 9.35
CA ILE A 634 3.00 -1.21 9.50
C ILE A 634 3.18 0.30 9.59
N LEU A 635 2.20 1.05 9.12
CA LEU A 635 2.18 2.49 9.30
C LEU A 635 1.95 2.83 10.78
N PRO A 636 2.47 3.97 11.26
CA PRO A 636 2.17 4.41 12.62
C PRO A 636 0.66 4.67 12.77
N SER A 637 0.11 4.29 13.92
CA SER A 637 -1.27 4.62 14.25
C SER A 637 -1.37 6.11 14.59
N ILE A 638 -2.00 6.88 13.70
CA ILE A 638 -2.28 8.31 13.91
C ILE A 638 -3.78 8.46 14.11
N PRO A 639 -4.24 9.03 15.25
CA PRO A 639 -5.66 9.26 15.48
C PRO A 639 -6.30 10.11 14.39
N ALA A 640 -7.61 9.93 14.20
CA ALA A 640 -8.37 10.79 13.30
C ALA A 640 -8.28 12.25 13.75
N PRO A 641 -7.99 13.20 12.84
CA PRO A 641 -7.99 14.62 13.18
C PRO A 641 -9.38 15.09 13.60
N LEU A 642 -9.43 16.19 14.34
CA LEU A 642 -10.70 16.87 14.60
C LEU A 642 -11.28 17.48 13.31
N PRO A 643 -12.62 17.58 13.18
CA PRO A 643 -13.24 18.20 12.02
C PRO A 643 -12.88 19.67 11.89
N VAL A 644 -12.88 20.20 10.67
CA VAL A 644 -12.64 21.63 10.43
C VAL A 644 -13.66 22.51 11.16
N GLU A 645 -13.29 23.76 11.44
CA GLU A 645 -14.13 24.71 12.15
C GLU A 645 -14.63 25.83 11.25
N GLY A 646 -15.85 26.31 11.50
CA GLY A 646 -16.41 27.48 10.82
C GLY A 646 -16.46 27.37 9.30
N LEU A 647 -16.66 26.15 8.77
CA LEU A 647 -16.85 25.95 7.33
C LEU A 647 -18.01 26.82 6.84
N SER A 648 -17.71 27.69 5.89
CA SER A 648 -18.64 28.62 5.28
C SER A 648 -18.43 28.63 3.77
N VAL A 649 -19.46 29.07 3.07
CA VAL A 649 -19.42 29.29 1.63
C VAL A 649 -19.94 30.68 1.33
N ALA A 650 -19.18 31.42 0.54
CA ALA A 650 -19.57 32.68 -0.07
C ALA A 650 -19.45 32.51 -1.60
N GLY A 651 -20.11 33.32 -2.40
CA GLY A 651 -20.00 33.22 -3.86
C GLY A 651 -21.02 34.11 -4.54
N ASP A 652 -20.70 34.56 -5.74
CA ASP A 652 -21.65 35.23 -6.63
C ASP A 652 -22.28 34.18 -7.58
N SER A 653 -23.02 34.63 -8.60
CA SER A 653 -23.67 33.77 -9.61
C SER A 653 -22.70 32.91 -10.45
N THR A 654 -21.38 33.02 -10.25
CA THR A 654 -20.36 32.38 -11.10
C THR A 654 -19.55 31.29 -10.41
N ALA A 655 -19.24 31.38 -9.11
CA ALA A 655 -18.46 30.35 -8.41
C ALA A 655 -18.60 30.38 -6.88
N ALA A 656 -18.62 29.18 -6.28
CA ALA A 656 -18.52 29.00 -4.83
C ALA A 656 -17.09 29.24 -4.32
N LEU A 657 -16.98 29.93 -3.19
CA LEU A 657 -15.77 30.16 -2.41
C LEU A 657 -15.98 29.64 -1.00
N LEU A 658 -15.33 28.52 -0.69
CA LEU A 658 -15.33 27.91 0.63
C LEU A 658 -14.22 28.48 1.50
N SER A 659 -14.49 28.62 2.79
CA SER A 659 -13.51 29.02 3.81
C SER A 659 -13.76 28.29 5.12
N TRP A 660 -12.68 27.87 5.79
CA TRP A 660 -12.71 27.21 7.08
C TRP A 660 -11.51 27.62 7.95
N ARG A 661 -11.52 27.19 9.20
CA ARG A 661 -10.37 27.26 10.10
C ARG A 661 -9.83 25.86 10.37
N ALA A 662 -8.52 25.77 10.58
CA ALA A 662 -7.88 24.57 11.08
C ALA A 662 -8.49 24.16 12.43
N PRO A 663 -8.57 22.86 12.72
CA PRO A 663 -9.05 22.39 14.03
C PRO A 663 -8.10 22.84 15.15
N ALA A 664 -8.64 22.96 16.37
CA ALA A 664 -7.86 23.36 17.56
C ALA A 664 -6.66 22.44 17.89
N VAL A 665 -6.59 21.22 17.34
CA VAL A 665 -5.44 20.31 17.45
C VAL A 665 -4.91 20.00 16.05
N GLU A 666 -3.75 20.56 15.71
CA GLU A 666 -3.14 20.43 14.38
C GLU A 666 -2.19 19.24 14.23
N THR A 667 -1.89 18.51 15.31
CA THR A 667 -0.84 17.47 15.28
C THR A 667 -1.16 16.34 14.31
N GLY A 668 -0.30 16.16 13.30
CA GLY A 668 -0.38 15.06 12.35
C GLY A 668 -1.25 15.32 11.11
N ILE A 669 -1.78 16.54 10.94
CA ILE A 669 -2.57 16.90 9.76
C ILE A 669 -1.63 17.14 8.56
N ALA A 670 -1.93 16.47 7.45
CA ALA A 670 -1.26 16.65 6.16
C ALA A 670 -2.01 17.60 5.23
N GLY A 671 -3.32 17.72 5.36
CA GLY A 671 -4.10 18.60 4.51
C GLY A 671 -5.62 18.49 4.71
N TYR A 672 -6.35 19.04 3.74
CA TYR A 672 -7.81 19.04 3.67
C TYR A 672 -8.29 18.54 2.31
N TYR A 673 -9.24 17.62 2.32
CA TYR A 673 -9.98 17.22 1.14
C TYR A 673 -11.30 17.98 1.03
N ILE A 674 -11.62 18.41 -0.19
CA ILE A 674 -12.85 19.14 -0.52
C ILE A 674 -13.66 18.28 -1.46
N PHE A 675 -14.89 18.00 -1.05
CA PHE A 675 -15.85 17.23 -1.83
C PHE A 675 -17.02 18.11 -2.25
N ARG A 676 -17.55 17.85 -3.45
CA ARG A 676 -18.80 18.41 -3.96
C ARG A 676 -19.72 17.25 -4.35
N ASN A 677 -20.90 17.18 -3.75
CA ASN A 677 -21.86 16.09 -3.95
C ASN A 677 -21.20 14.70 -3.81
N GLY A 678 -20.30 14.55 -2.83
CA GLY A 678 -19.52 13.33 -2.60
C GLY A 678 -18.31 13.10 -3.52
N LYS A 679 -18.16 13.84 -4.63
CA LYS A 679 -16.99 13.78 -5.52
C LYS A 679 -15.84 14.61 -4.96
N LEU A 680 -14.63 14.06 -4.89
CA LEU A 680 -13.44 14.82 -4.54
C LEU A 680 -13.11 15.85 -5.63
N VAL A 681 -13.09 17.14 -5.28
CA VAL A 681 -12.87 18.27 -6.21
C VAL A 681 -11.69 19.16 -5.82
N GLY A 682 -11.11 18.95 -4.63
CA GLY A 682 -9.95 19.71 -4.20
C GLY A 682 -9.15 19.01 -3.11
N ASN A 683 -7.86 19.35 -3.06
CA ASN A 683 -6.94 18.97 -2.00
C ASN A 683 -6.04 20.18 -1.67
N SER A 684 -5.94 20.54 -0.40
CA SER A 684 -5.04 21.58 0.11
C SER A 684 -4.08 20.95 1.13
N GLN A 685 -2.77 21.18 1.00
CA GLN A 685 -1.76 20.50 1.81
C GLN A 685 -0.88 21.45 2.60
N TYR A 686 -0.41 20.95 3.75
CA TYR A 686 0.63 21.59 4.54
C TYR A 686 1.97 21.50 3.83
N ASP A 687 2.63 22.64 3.66
CA ASP A 687 4.01 22.71 3.19
C ASP A 687 5.01 22.42 4.32
N LYS A 688 6.31 22.48 4.00
CA LYS A 688 7.40 22.29 4.98
C LYS A 688 7.43 23.34 6.11
N ASP A 689 6.81 24.49 5.89
CA ASP A 689 6.74 25.58 6.87
C ASP A 689 5.45 25.52 7.71
N GLY A 690 4.69 24.43 7.58
CA GLY A 690 3.45 24.20 8.32
C GLY A 690 2.29 25.06 7.82
N LYS A 691 2.34 25.57 6.58
CA LYS A 691 1.26 26.40 6.02
C LYS A 691 0.37 25.58 5.11
N CYS A 692 -0.93 25.71 5.29
CA CYS A 692 -1.95 25.09 4.44
C CYS A 692 -3.06 26.09 4.14
N GLY A 693 -3.54 26.13 2.90
CA GLY A 693 -4.67 26.98 2.54
C GLY A 693 -5.97 26.45 3.15
N THR A 694 -6.71 27.32 3.84
CA THR A 694 -8.03 26.99 4.43
C THR A 694 -9.19 27.61 3.66
N SER A 695 -9.01 27.76 2.34
CA SER A 695 -10.03 28.25 1.42
C SER A 695 -9.96 27.49 0.10
N TYR A 696 -11.11 27.29 -0.55
CA TYR A 696 -11.19 26.66 -1.86
C TYR A 696 -12.15 27.42 -2.76
N LYS A 697 -11.68 27.84 -3.93
CA LYS A 697 -12.53 28.38 -4.98
C LYS A 697 -12.88 27.26 -5.95
N GLU A 698 -14.18 27.08 -6.19
CA GLU A 698 -14.67 26.14 -7.20
C GLU A 698 -14.03 26.46 -8.55
N LYS A 699 -13.45 25.43 -9.18
CA LYS A 699 -12.71 25.54 -10.43
C LYS A 699 -13.55 25.12 -11.62
N GLU A 700 -14.53 24.24 -11.41
CA GLU A 700 -15.42 23.78 -12.47
C GLU A 700 -16.57 24.78 -12.67
N ALA A 701 -16.97 25.03 -13.92
CA ALA A 701 -18.18 25.77 -14.20
C ALA A 701 -19.39 24.92 -13.78
N LEU A 702 -20.12 25.38 -12.77
CA LEU A 702 -21.29 24.70 -12.23
C LEU A 702 -22.55 25.09 -12.99
N GLU A 703 -23.49 24.18 -13.17
CA GLU A 703 -24.84 24.52 -13.67
C GLU A 703 -25.65 25.30 -12.61
N LYS A 704 -26.83 25.81 -12.98
CA LYS A 704 -27.75 26.37 -11.98
C LYS A 704 -28.22 25.23 -11.07
N GLY A 705 -28.33 25.49 -9.77
CA GLY A 705 -28.83 24.50 -8.82
C GLY A 705 -28.08 24.46 -7.49
N GLY A 706 -28.46 23.50 -6.66
CA GLY A 706 -27.91 23.25 -5.33
C GLY A 706 -26.68 22.34 -5.34
N TYR A 707 -25.69 22.71 -4.55
CA TYR A 707 -24.44 21.98 -4.37
C TYR A 707 -24.15 21.77 -2.90
N ARG A 708 -23.90 20.52 -2.51
CA ARG A 708 -23.40 20.17 -1.19
C ARG A 708 -21.89 20.11 -1.23
N TYR A 709 -21.24 20.92 -0.42
CA TYR A 709 -19.81 20.87 -0.22
C TYR A 709 -19.47 20.26 1.14
N GLU A 710 -18.41 19.47 1.17
CA GLU A 710 -17.91 18.84 2.37
C GLU A 710 -16.39 19.02 2.47
N VAL A 711 -15.88 19.33 3.67
CA VAL A 711 -14.44 19.45 3.93
C VAL A 711 -14.06 18.58 5.11
N CYS A 712 -12.99 17.80 4.98
CA CYS A 712 -12.37 17.07 6.10
C CYS A 712 -10.85 17.23 6.08
N ALA A 713 -10.24 17.15 7.26
CA ALA A 713 -8.80 17.07 7.42
C ALA A 713 -8.33 15.61 7.23
N TYR A 714 -7.07 15.43 6.84
CA TYR A 714 -6.45 14.10 6.77
C TYR A 714 -5.00 14.09 7.24
N THR A 715 -4.52 12.92 7.68
CA THR A 715 -3.13 12.71 8.14
C THR A 715 -2.20 12.27 7.02
N CYS A 716 -0.88 12.30 7.25
CA CYS A 716 0.10 11.78 6.28
C CYS A 716 -0.06 10.27 6.01
N THR A 717 -0.77 9.53 6.86
CA THR A 717 -1.13 8.11 6.71
C THR A 717 -2.54 7.88 6.17
N GLY A 718 -3.26 8.93 5.73
CA GLY A 718 -4.56 8.80 5.06
C GLY A 718 -5.78 8.76 5.98
N VAL A 719 -5.62 8.92 7.30
CA VAL A 719 -6.75 8.92 8.24
C VAL A 719 -7.53 10.22 8.12
N LEU A 720 -8.86 10.13 7.93
CA LEU A 720 -9.75 11.28 7.73
C LEU A 720 -10.45 11.72 9.03
N SER A 721 -10.70 13.01 9.18
CA SER A 721 -11.66 13.54 10.16
C SER A 721 -13.11 13.33 9.71
N ASP A 722 -14.09 13.57 10.60
CA ASP A 722 -15.47 13.76 10.15
C ASP A 722 -15.55 14.94 9.18
N LYS A 723 -16.46 14.83 8.22
CA LYS A 723 -16.72 15.87 7.22
C LYS A 723 -17.59 16.96 7.83
N ARG A 724 -17.18 18.22 7.67
CA ARG A 724 -18.10 19.36 7.80
C ARG A 724 -18.75 19.64 6.47
N ARG A 725 -20.02 20.00 6.50
CA ARG A 725 -20.82 20.26 5.30
C ARG A 725 -21.28 21.71 5.25
N VAL A 726 -21.44 22.23 4.04
CA VAL A 726 -22.14 23.48 3.76
C VAL A 726 -22.87 23.34 2.42
N VAL A 727 -24.03 23.97 2.30
CA VAL A 727 -24.82 23.96 1.07
C VAL A 727 -24.70 25.32 0.41
N TRP A 728 -24.52 25.32 -0.90
CA TRP A 728 -24.47 26.51 -1.72
C TRP A 728 -25.32 26.31 -2.95
N SER A 729 -26.00 27.36 -3.40
CA SER A 729 -26.73 27.33 -4.66
C SER A 729 -26.15 28.35 -5.64
N ARG A 730 -25.93 27.94 -6.88
CA ARG A 730 -25.75 28.90 -7.97
C ARG A 730 -27.12 29.48 -8.29
N ASP A 731 -27.31 30.79 -8.12
CA ASP A 731 -28.60 31.48 -8.17
C ASP A 731 -29.34 31.32 -9.51
N GLY A 732 -30.08 30.22 -9.60
CA GLY A 732 -31.20 30.04 -10.52
C GLY A 732 -32.54 30.29 -9.86
N PHE A 733 -32.58 30.38 -8.52
CA PHE A 733 -33.81 30.49 -7.74
C PHE A 733 -34.43 31.87 -7.93
N LEU A 734 -35.75 31.89 -7.99
CA LEU A 734 -36.54 33.10 -8.07
C LEU A 734 -36.55 33.78 -6.70
N HIS A 735 -36.50 35.11 -6.71
CA HIS A 735 -36.47 35.96 -5.52
C HIS A 735 -37.57 37.02 -5.61
N ASN A 736 -38.77 36.61 -6.04
CA ASN A 736 -39.92 37.48 -6.21
C ASN A 736 -40.81 37.55 -4.97
N GLY A 737 -40.51 36.81 -3.91
CA GLY A 737 -41.26 36.83 -2.65
C GLY A 737 -42.60 36.09 -2.69
N VAL A 738 -42.93 35.38 -3.77
CA VAL A 738 -44.22 34.68 -3.91
C VAL A 738 -44.10 33.23 -3.47
N ILE A 739 -44.82 32.86 -2.40
CA ILE A 739 -44.95 31.47 -1.95
C ILE A 739 -46.40 31.02 -2.18
N ALA A 740 -46.60 30.01 -3.03
CA ALA A 740 -47.91 29.42 -3.26
C ALA A 740 -48.29 28.50 -2.08
N HIS A 741 -49.30 28.88 -1.30
CA HIS A 741 -49.79 28.15 -0.13
C HIS A 741 -50.43 26.83 -0.55
N ARG A 742 -49.87 25.69 -0.10
CA ARG A 742 -50.24 24.34 -0.51
C ARG A 742 -50.14 24.12 -2.03
N GLY A 743 -49.21 24.83 -2.68
CA GLY A 743 -49.06 24.91 -4.13
C GLY A 743 -50.08 25.83 -4.82
N ALA A 744 -49.98 25.99 -6.15
CA ALA A 744 -50.91 26.83 -6.90
C ALA A 744 -52.15 26.02 -7.31
N TRP A 745 -53.18 26.01 -6.46
CA TRP A 745 -54.37 25.17 -6.64
C TRP A 745 -55.65 25.95 -6.95
N LYS A 746 -55.80 27.18 -6.45
CA LYS A 746 -57.09 27.89 -6.44
C LYS A 746 -57.65 28.18 -7.84
N ASN A 747 -56.78 28.57 -8.78
CA ASN A 747 -57.15 28.93 -10.16
C ASN A 747 -56.70 27.86 -11.18
N HIS A 748 -56.38 26.66 -10.71
CA HIS A 748 -55.92 25.53 -11.53
C HIS A 748 -56.80 24.30 -11.30
N ASP A 749 -56.89 23.40 -12.27
CA ASP A 749 -57.69 22.15 -12.17
C ASP A 749 -56.90 21.07 -11.41
N VAL A 750 -56.48 21.37 -10.17
CA VAL A 750 -55.64 20.53 -9.29
C VAL A 750 -56.02 20.73 -7.83
N SER A 751 -55.64 19.80 -6.95
CA SER A 751 -55.88 19.90 -5.50
C SER A 751 -54.78 20.67 -4.76
N GLU A 752 -55.11 21.24 -3.59
CA GLU A 752 -54.11 21.66 -2.60
C GLU A 752 -53.21 20.48 -2.20
N ASN A 753 -51.95 20.75 -1.86
CA ASN A 753 -51.02 19.74 -1.35
C ASN A 753 -50.86 18.53 -2.32
N SER A 754 -50.92 18.78 -3.64
CA SER A 754 -50.84 17.77 -4.70
C SER A 754 -49.59 17.95 -5.57
N LEU A 755 -49.22 16.94 -6.36
CA LEU A 755 -48.14 17.12 -7.34
C LEU A 755 -48.52 18.11 -8.44
N GLY A 756 -49.82 18.21 -8.75
CA GLY A 756 -50.36 19.16 -9.73
C GLY A 756 -50.18 20.60 -9.27
N SER A 757 -50.52 20.92 -8.03
CA SER A 757 -50.36 22.28 -7.48
C SER A 757 -48.90 22.69 -7.29
N LEU A 758 -48.00 21.75 -6.97
CA LEU A 758 -46.55 22.01 -7.01
C LEU A 758 -46.07 22.36 -8.42
N LYS A 759 -46.46 21.57 -9.43
CA LYS A 759 -46.07 21.83 -10.84
C LYS A 759 -46.65 23.13 -11.35
N ALA A 760 -47.87 23.50 -10.95
CA ALA A 760 -48.47 24.78 -11.28
C ALA A 760 -47.68 25.95 -10.66
N ALA A 761 -47.30 25.86 -9.39
CA ALA A 761 -46.47 26.89 -8.75
C ALA A 761 -45.10 27.08 -9.44
N ILE A 762 -44.47 25.96 -9.86
CA ILE A 762 -43.25 25.99 -10.68
C ILE A 762 -43.51 26.68 -12.02
N GLY A 763 -44.60 26.33 -12.71
CA GLY A 763 -44.96 26.87 -14.01
C GLY A 763 -45.27 28.37 -13.98
N LEU A 764 -45.87 28.87 -12.89
CA LEU A 764 -46.12 30.29 -12.66
C LEU A 764 -44.86 31.09 -12.34
N GLY A 765 -43.74 30.42 -12.01
CA GLY A 765 -42.54 31.11 -11.55
C GLY A 765 -42.69 31.66 -10.12
N CYS A 766 -43.32 30.92 -9.21
CA CYS A 766 -43.29 31.27 -7.79
C CYS A 766 -41.88 31.04 -7.21
N GLU A 767 -41.42 31.91 -6.30
CA GLU A 767 -40.21 31.66 -5.49
C GLU A 767 -40.36 30.39 -4.65
N GLY A 768 -41.55 30.15 -4.10
CA GLY A 768 -41.82 29.01 -3.24
C GLY A 768 -43.15 28.31 -3.54
N SER A 769 -43.20 27.02 -3.22
CA SER A 769 -44.42 26.25 -3.01
C SER A 769 -44.40 25.73 -1.58
N GLU A 770 -45.38 26.15 -0.79
CA GLU A 770 -45.59 25.65 0.58
C GLU A 770 -46.40 24.35 0.54
N PHE A 771 -46.16 23.45 1.49
CA PHE A 771 -46.90 22.21 1.67
C PHE A 771 -46.66 21.60 3.07
N ASP A 772 -47.60 20.75 3.50
CA ASP A 772 -47.65 20.20 4.85
C ASP A 772 -47.29 18.72 4.89
N VAL A 773 -46.46 18.27 5.84
CA VAL A 773 -46.09 16.86 5.99
C VAL A 773 -46.54 16.20 7.29
N TRP A 774 -46.96 14.94 7.17
CA TRP A 774 -47.31 14.03 8.27
C TRP A 774 -46.60 12.68 8.12
N MET A 775 -46.53 11.92 9.22
CA MET A 775 -46.02 10.54 9.21
C MET A 775 -47.15 9.51 9.34
N SER A 776 -47.29 8.64 8.35
CA SER A 776 -48.25 7.52 8.32
C SER A 776 -47.95 6.46 9.39
N ALA A 777 -48.84 5.48 9.56
CA ALA A 777 -48.68 4.40 10.54
C ALA A 777 -47.43 3.53 10.27
N ASP A 778 -47.13 3.26 8.99
CA ASP A 778 -45.92 2.59 8.49
C ASP A 778 -44.73 3.55 8.31
N SER A 779 -44.83 4.74 8.92
CA SER A 779 -43.79 5.75 9.05
C SER A 779 -43.36 6.44 7.75
N VAL A 780 -44.10 6.30 6.66
CA VAL A 780 -43.86 7.02 5.41
C VAL A 780 -44.33 8.47 5.57
N VAL A 781 -43.58 9.42 5.00
CA VAL A 781 -43.91 10.85 5.05
C VAL A 781 -44.82 11.20 3.89
N VAL A 782 -46.05 11.64 4.20
CA VAL A 782 -47.13 11.97 3.26
C VAL A 782 -47.52 13.44 3.38
N ILE A 783 -48.15 13.97 2.34
CA ILE A 783 -48.45 15.40 2.21
C ILE A 783 -49.94 15.65 2.40
N SER A 784 -50.27 16.47 3.39
CA SER A 784 -51.66 16.85 3.72
C SER A 784 -51.67 17.95 4.77
N HIS A 785 -52.59 18.91 4.67
CA HIS A 785 -52.73 19.92 5.71
C HIS A 785 -53.32 19.35 7.01
N ASP A 786 -54.44 18.63 6.88
CA ASP A 786 -55.21 18.15 8.03
C ASP A 786 -54.74 16.76 8.50
N PRO A 787 -54.89 16.42 9.79
CA PRO A 787 -54.55 15.09 10.30
C PRO A 787 -55.48 13.97 9.78
N VAL A 788 -56.56 14.33 9.09
CA VAL A 788 -57.56 13.42 8.53
C VAL A 788 -57.83 13.80 7.08
N ILE A 789 -57.68 12.84 6.16
CA ILE A 789 -57.92 13.04 4.72
C ILE A 789 -58.69 11.85 4.15
N GLY A 790 -59.74 12.12 3.34
CA GLY A 790 -60.60 11.06 2.79
C GLY A 790 -61.24 10.16 3.85
N GLY A 791 -61.51 10.68 5.05
CA GLY A 791 -62.04 9.91 6.19
C GLY A 791 -61.02 9.03 6.90
N LYS A 792 -59.73 9.08 6.53
CA LYS A 792 -58.64 8.33 7.16
C LYS A 792 -57.78 9.24 8.03
N THR A 793 -57.51 8.84 9.27
CA THR A 793 -56.53 9.51 10.13
C THR A 793 -55.12 9.14 9.69
N ILE A 794 -54.32 10.12 9.26
CA ILE A 794 -53.01 9.87 8.62
C ILE A 794 -52.10 9.01 9.50
N GLU A 795 -51.95 9.38 10.77
CA GLU A 795 -51.05 8.67 11.70
C GLU A 795 -51.50 7.24 12.05
N LYS A 796 -52.71 6.85 11.65
CA LYS A 796 -53.31 5.53 11.87
C LYS A 796 -53.54 4.72 10.59
N SER A 797 -53.20 5.29 9.43
CA SER A 797 -53.32 4.63 8.13
C SER A 797 -51.94 4.45 7.50
N THR A 798 -51.77 3.38 6.73
CA THR A 798 -50.54 3.13 5.97
C THR A 798 -50.46 4.06 4.76
N ALA A 799 -49.26 4.30 4.22
CA ALA A 799 -49.12 5.13 3.02
C ALA A 799 -49.84 4.55 1.81
N ALA A 800 -49.89 3.22 1.67
CA ALA A 800 -50.64 2.58 0.60
C ALA A 800 -52.14 2.92 0.70
N GLU A 801 -52.74 2.86 1.89
CA GLU A 801 -54.14 3.23 2.08
C GLU A 801 -54.41 4.73 1.86
N LEU A 802 -53.43 5.58 2.13
CA LEU A 802 -53.54 7.02 1.94
C LEU A 802 -53.38 7.40 0.46
N ALA A 803 -52.53 6.69 -0.29
CA ALA A 803 -52.36 6.90 -1.73
C ALA A 803 -53.65 6.64 -2.53
N GLU A 804 -54.51 5.71 -2.06
CA GLU A 804 -55.82 5.44 -2.66
C GLU A 804 -56.87 6.55 -2.41
N VAL A 805 -56.57 7.52 -1.55
CA VAL A 805 -57.48 8.66 -1.31
C VAL A 805 -57.45 9.59 -2.52
N SER A 806 -58.54 9.58 -3.29
CA SER A 806 -58.76 10.53 -4.37
C SER A 806 -59.07 11.91 -3.80
N LEU A 807 -58.23 12.87 -4.18
CA LEU A 807 -58.43 14.29 -3.97
C LEU A 807 -59.30 14.86 -5.11
N LYS A 808 -59.59 16.16 -5.07
CA LYS A 808 -60.30 16.81 -6.17
C LYS A 808 -59.47 16.72 -7.46
N HIS A 809 -60.13 16.83 -8.61
CA HIS A 809 -59.48 16.91 -9.92
C HIS A 809 -58.61 15.69 -10.30
N GLY A 810 -58.84 14.53 -9.66
CA GLY A 810 -58.12 13.29 -9.97
C GLY A 810 -56.74 13.16 -9.32
N ASP A 811 -56.36 14.10 -8.44
CA ASP A 811 -55.15 14.01 -7.65
C ASP A 811 -55.25 12.93 -6.55
N HIS A 812 -54.11 12.53 -6.01
CA HIS A 812 -53.98 11.58 -4.91
C HIS A 812 -53.02 12.13 -3.86
N VAL A 813 -53.11 11.63 -2.62
CA VAL A 813 -52.22 12.03 -1.51
C VAL A 813 -50.76 11.69 -1.88
N PRO A 814 -49.88 12.69 -2.04
CA PRO A 814 -48.49 12.44 -2.41
C PRO A 814 -47.62 12.12 -1.20
N THR A 815 -46.47 11.52 -1.48
CA THR A 815 -45.36 11.34 -0.54
C THR A 815 -44.35 12.46 -0.65
N LEU A 816 -43.58 12.71 0.41
CA LEU A 816 -42.45 13.66 0.37
C LEU A 816 -41.42 13.27 -0.72
N GLN A 817 -41.19 11.97 -0.93
CA GLN A 817 -40.25 11.51 -1.96
C GLN A 817 -40.67 12.01 -3.36
N GLN A 818 -41.95 11.90 -3.70
CA GLN A 818 -42.47 12.38 -4.99
C GLN A 818 -42.33 13.90 -5.16
N TYR A 819 -42.51 14.68 -4.08
CA TYR A 819 -42.27 16.12 -4.10
C TYR A 819 -40.78 16.45 -4.33
N LEU A 820 -39.88 15.74 -3.65
CA LEU A 820 -38.44 15.92 -3.82
C LEU A 820 -37.99 15.54 -5.25
N ASP A 821 -38.59 14.50 -5.83
CA ASP A 821 -38.30 14.09 -7.20
C ASP A 821 -38.72 15.16 -8.22
N VAL A 822 -39.89 15.79 -8.03
CA VAL A 822 -40.37 16.88 -8.90
C VAL A 822 -39.54 18.14 -8.74
N ILE A 823 -39.30 18.63 -7.51
CA ILE A 823 -38.66 19.94 -7.32
C ILE A 823 -37.23 19.97 -7.87
N LYS A 824 -36.50 18.86 -7.79
CA LYS A 824 -35.11 18.74 -8.28
C LYS A 824 -34.98 18.82 -9.80
N THR A 825 -36.08 18.75 -10.55
CA THR A 825 -36.08 18.88 -12.03
C THR A 825 -35.94 20.33 -12.51
N GLN A 826 -35.97 21.30 -11.60
CA GLN A 826 -35.94 22.72 -11.90
C GLN A 826 -35.09 23.50 -10.88
N HIS A 827 -34.81 24.76 -11.18
CA HIS A 827 -33.90 25.59 -10.37
C HIS A 827 -34.47 26.95 -9.95
N GLY A 828 -35.74 27.25 -10.23
CA GLY A 828 -36.43 28.51 -9.92
C GLY A 828 -37.19 28.50 -8.58
N THR A 829 -38.01 27.48 -8.33
CA THR A 829 -38.91 27.39 -7.16
C THR A 829 -38.31 26.57 -6.04
N ARG A 830 -38.58 26.96 -4.78
CA ARG A 830 -38.22 26.24 -3.55
C ARG A 830 -39.44 25.61 -2.89
N LEU A 831 -39.18 24.70 -1.96
CA LEU A 831 -40.14 24.01 -1.11
C LEU A 831 -40.17 24.66 0.27
N PHE A 832 -41.32 25.14 0.70
CA PHE A 832 -41.58 25.60 2.07
C PHE A 832 -42.32 24.49 2.80
N LEU A 833 -41.56 23.61 3.46
CA LEU A 833 -42.03 22.37 4.03
C LEU A 833 -42.50 22.60 5.47
N GLU A 834 -43.80 22.57 5.72
CA GLU A 834 -44.37 22.60 7.06
C GLU A 834 -44.33 21.21 7.71
N ILE A 835 -43.56 21.07 8.80
CA ILE A 835 -43.59 19.86 9.62
C ILE A 835 -44.72 19.98 10.65
N LYS A 836 -45.80 19.22 10.45
CA LYS A 836 -46.97 19.23 11.35
C LYS A 836 -46.66 18.53 12.68
N SER A 837 -47.31 19.02 13.74
CA SER A 837 -47.24 18.37 15.05
C SER A 837 -48.11 17.12 15.07
N SER A 838 -47.52 16.01 15.49
CA SER A 838 -48.24 14.76 15.72
C SER A 838 -49.35 14.97 16.75
N GLN A 839 -50.51 14.39 16.48
CA GLN A 839 -51.64 14.35 17.41
C GLN A 839 -51.47 13.22 18.45
N MET A 840 -50.48 12.34 18.26
CA MET A 840 -50.21 11.23 19.17
C MET A 840 -49.21 11.59 20.27
N SER A 841 -48.09 12.24 19.95
CA SER A 841 -47.07 12.62 20.94
C SER A 841 -46.02 13.58 20.39
N GLN A 842 -45.35 14.32 21.28
CA GLN A 842 -44.18 15.13 20.93
C GLN A 842 -43.02 14.28 20.37
N GLU A 843 -42.80 13.08 20.91
CA GLU A 843 -41.76 12.17 20.44
C GLU A 843 -41.96 11.79 18.96
N ARG A 844 -43.21 11.55 18.56
CA ARG A 844 -43.55 11.27 17.16
C ARG A 844 -43.33 12.49 16.26
N SER A 845 -43.57 13.70 16.74
CA SER A 845 -43.22 14.94 16.01
C SER A 845 -41.70 15.04 15.76
N LEU A 846 -40.88 14.70 16.76
CA LEU A 846 -39.42 14.68 16.61
C LEU A 846 -38.95 13.55 15.68
N ALA A 847 -39.58 12.38 15.72
CA ALA A 847 -39.30 11.27 14.80
C ALA A 847 -39.63 11.62 13.35
N LEU A 848 -40.77 12.28 13.09
CA LEU A 848 -41.10 12.84 11.78
C LEU A 848 -40.03 13.84 11.33
N THR A 849 -39.61 14.74 12.23
CA THR A 849 -38.56 15.74 11.94
C THR A 849 -37.26 15.08 11.49
N GLU A 850 -36.77 14.09 12.25
CA GLU A 850 -35.57 13.33 11.88
C GLU A 850 -35.72 12.65 10.52
N ARG A 851 -36.88 12.06 10.26
CA ARG A 851 -37.13 11.36 9.01
C ARG A 851 -37.15 12.32 7.82
N VAL A 852 -37.82 13.46 7.95
CA VAL A 852 -37.87 14.50 6.92
C VAL A 852 -36.46 15.01 6.58
N VAL A 853 -35.67 15.40 7.60
CA VAL A 853 -34.30 15.89 7.37
C VAL A 853 -33.43 14.83 6.71
N ARG A 854 -33.51 13.56 7.16
CA ARG A 854 -32.80 12.45 6.53
C ARG A 854 -33.21 12.22 5.08
N MET A 855 -34.52 12.30 4.77
CA MET A 855 -35.00 12.16 3.40
C MET A 855 -34.48 13.28 2.49
N VAL A 856 -34.44 14.52 2.96
CA VAL A 856 -33.87 15.65 2.21
C VAL A 856 -32.38 15.44 1.95
N HIS A 857 -31.60 15.04 2.97
CA HIS A 857 -30.15 14.77 2.84
C HIS A 857 -29.86 13.59 1.91
N ALA A 858 -30.66 12.52 1.99
CA ALA A 858 -30.53 11.34 1.13
C ALA A 858 -30.84 11.66 -0.34
N ASN A 859 -31.69 12.66 -0.57
CA ASN A 859 -32.07 13.11 -1.91
C ASN A 859 -31.20 14.23 -2.47
N HIS A 860 -30.23 14.74 -1.71
CA HIS A 860 -29.43 15.93 -2.05
C HIS A 860 -30.28 17.17 -2.36
N ALA A 861 -31.39 17.35 -1.63
CA ALA A 861 -32.38 18.40 -1.88
C ALA A 861 -32.27 19.60 -0.92
N GLU A 862 -31.19 19.69 -0.13
CA GLU A 862 -31.03 20.69 0.93
C GLU A 862 -31.18 22.13 0.42
N ALA A 863 -30.69 22.43 -0.79
CA ALA A 863 -30.78 23.77 -1.38
C ALA A 863 -32.20 24.16 -1.82
N TRP A 864 -33.11 23.20 -1.98
CA TRP A 864 -34.49 23.44 -2.40
C TRP A 864 -35.45 23.59 -1.24
N VAL A 865 -35.07 23.25 0.01
CA VAL A 865 -36.02 23.12 1.12
C VAL A 865 -35.77 24.17 2.20
N SER A 866 -36.84 24.90 2.53
CA SER A 866 -36.98 25.69 3.75
C SER A 866 -37.97 24.99 4.68
N TYR A 867 -37.67 24.94 5.98
CA TYR A 867 -38.51 24.26 6.98
C TYR A 867 -39.31 25.23 7.82
N ILE A 868 -40.61 24.99 7.94
CA ILE A 868 -41.52 25.79 8.77
C ILE A 868 -42.32 24.89 9.72
N SER A 869 -42.74 25.42 10.87
CA SER A 869 -43.58 24.70 11.83
C SER A 869 -44.13 25.62 12.91
N PHE A 870 -45.33 25.32 13.41
CA PHE A 870 -45.89 25.91 14.63
C PHE A 870 -45.23 25.38 15.91
N ASN A 871 -44.47 24.29 15.82
CA ASN A 871 -43.78 23.69 16.96
C ASN A 871 -42.32 24.16 17.00
N TYR A 872 -42.01 25.01 17.98
CA TYR A 872 -40.67 25.58 18.10
C TYR A 872 -39.61 24.49 18.34
N GLY A 873 -39.94 23.44 19.10
CA GLY A 873 -39.02 22.33 19.35
C GLY A 873 -38.71 21.51 18.10
N VAL A 874 -39.65 21.42 17.15
CA VAL A 874 -39.42 20.80 15.83
C VAL A 874 -38.41 21.63 15.03
N ILE A 875 -38.57 22.96 15.00
CA ILE A 875 -37.64 23.85 14.31
C ILE A 875 -36.24 23.80 14.93
N GLN A 876 -36.14 23.80 16.27
CA GLN A 876 -34.86 23.62 16.96
C GLN A 876 -34.21 22.27 16.58
N ARG A 877 -35.00 21.20 16.52
CA ARG A 877 -34.50 19.88 16.12
C ARG A 877 -34.01 19.85 14.67
N VAL A 878 -34.65 20.57 13.75
CA VAL A 878 -34.12 20.74 12.38
C VAL A 878 -32.73 21.40 12.43
N ARG A 879 -32.55 22.48 13.19
CA ARG A 879 -31.25 23.18 13.29
C ARG A 879 -30.16 22.32 13.95
N GLU A 880 -30.52 21.44 14.87
CA GLU A 880 -29.58 20.46 15.44
C GLU A 880 -29.12 19.41 14.41
N LEU A 881 -30.05 18.91 13.60
CA LEU A 881 -29.78 17.90 12.57
C LEU A 881 -29.10 18.49 11.33
N ASP A 882 -29.42 19.74 11.01
CA ASP A 882 -28.90 20.51 9.89
C ASP A 882 -28.69 21.99 10.27
N PRO A 883 -27.49 22.35 10.78
CA PRO A 883 -27.15 23.73 11.11
C PRO A 883 -27.10 24.69 9.91
N GLY A 884 -27.20 24.18 8.68
CA GLY A 884 -27.27 24.99 7.46
C GLY A 884 -28.70 25.27 6.97
N ALA A 885 -29.71 24.59 7.53
CA ALA A 885 -31.09 24.66 7.04
C ALA A 885 -31.73 26.05 7.20
N GLU A 886 -32.41 26.52 6.14
CA GLU A 886 -33.33 27.65 6.22
C GLU A 886 -34.58 27.21 7.00
N THR A 887 -34.88 27.94 8.07
CA THR A 887 -35.97 27.68 9.02
C THR A 887 -36.77 28.93 9.32
N ALA A 888 -38.09 28.80 9.46
CA ALA A 888 -38.93 29.87 9.99
C ALA A 888 -39.98 29.32 10.98
N TYR A 889 -40.28 30.11 12.01
CA TYR A 889 -41.26 29.74 13.03
C TYR A 889 -42.64 30.32 12.71
N LEU A 890 -43.70 29.50 12.83
CA LEU A 890 -45.08 29.89 12.46
C LEU A 890 -45.91 30.50 13.62
N GLY A 891 -45.50 30.29 14.87
CA GLY A 891 -46.37 30.43 16.04
C GLY A 891 -46.85 31.84 16.39
N GLY A 892 -46.18 32.90 15.93
CA GLY A 892 -46.56 34.30 16.23
C GLY A 892 -46.35 34.74 17.69
N ASP A 893 -45.99 33.83 18.60
CA ASP A 893 -45.90 34.05 20.05
C ASP A 893 -44.48 34.37 20.54
N LYS A 894 -43.48 34.31 19.66
CA LYS A 894 -42.07 34.60 19.99
C LYS A 894 -41.63 35.94 19.43
N LYS A 895 -40.80 36.66 20.18
CA LYS A 895 -40.18 37.89 19.71
C LYS A 895 -39.00 37.60 18.79
N VAL A 896 -38.64 38.60 17.98
CA VAL A 896 -37.50 38.56 17.06
C VAL A 896 -36.21 38.16 17.77
N GLU A 897 -35.97 38.69 18.97
CA GLU A 897 -34.76 38.41 19.76
C GLU A 897 -34.70 36.95 20.23
N GLU A 898 -35.85 36.34 20.56
CA GLU A 898 -35.95 34.94 20.97
C GLU A 898 -35.66 34.00 19.80
N LEU A 899 -36.17 34.31 18.61
CA LEU A 899 -35.88 33.55 17.39
C LEU A 899 -34.39 33.61 17.04
N LYS A 900 -33.79 34.81 17.13
CA LYS A 900 -32.36 35.01 16.87
C LYS A 900 -31.49 34.24 17.86
N ALA A 901 -31.80 34.31 19.15
CA ALA A 901 -31.08 33.59 20.20
C ALA A 901 -31.18 32.07 20.03
N GLY A 902 -32.32 31.57 19.51
CA GLY A 902 -32.51 30.15 19.18
C GLY A 902 -31.80 29.67 17.91
N GLY A 903 -31.10 30.55 17.18
CA GLY A 903 -30.42 30.19 15.94
C GLY A 903 -31.36 29.90 14.76
N ILE A 904 -32.60 30.41 14.82
CA ILE A 904 -33.60 30.32 13.75
C ILE A 904 -33.28 31.38 12.70
N THR A 905 -33.55 31.09 11.43
CA THR A 905 -33.17 32.00 10.32
C THR A 905 -34.29 32.95 9.88
N GLY A 906 -35.53 32.75 10.32
CA GLY A 906 -36.67 33.57 9.94
C GLY A 906 -37.90 33.42 10.82
N LEU A 907 -38.88 34.27 10.58
CA LEU A 907 -40.24 34.16 11.09
C LEU A 907 -41.20 34.04 9.90
N ASP A 908 -42.28 33.30 10.10
CA ASP A 908 -43.36 33.17 9.10
C ASP A 908 -44.68 33.35 9.83
N TYR A 909 -45.12 34.59 10.02
CA TYR A 909 -46.19 34.90 10.98
C TYR A 909 -47.52 35.22 10.31
N PRO A 910 -48.65 35.07 11.02
CA PRO A 910 -49.93 35.41 10.45
C PRO A 910 -50.04 36.93 10.22
N TYR A 911 -50.62 37.35 9.11
CA TYR A 911 -50.59 38.75 8.63
C TYR A 911 -51.09 39.79 9.65
N PHE A 912 -52.09 39.45 10.47
CA PHE A 912 -52.62 40.35 11.50
C PHE A 912 -51.58 40.71 12.59
N SER A 913 -50.51 39.92 12.74
CA SER A 913 -49.41 40.22 13.67
C SER A 913 -48.66 41.48 13.24
N PHE A 914 -48.57 41.76 11.93
CA PHE A 914 -47.92 42.94 11.37
C PHE A 914 -48.76 44.21 11.48
N HIS A 915 -50.07 44.08 11.65
CA HIS A 915 -50.94 45.20 12.05
C HIS A 915 -50.77 45.55 13.53
N SER A 916 -50.53 44.52 14.36
CA SER A 916 -50.33 44.68 15.80
C SER A 916 -48.94 45.24 16.14
N ASP A 917 -47.94 44.94 15.31
CA ASP A 917 -46.58 45.50 15.38
C ASP A 917 -46.05 45.82 13.98
N THR A 918 -46.25 47.07 13.55
CA THR A 918 -45.75 47.57 12.26
C THR A 918 -44.23 47.70 12.22
N ALA A 919 -43.53 47.64 13.36
CA ALA A 919 -42.07 47.65 13.40
C ALA A 919 -41.46 46.25 13.28
N MET A 920 -42.27 45.17 13.33
CA MET A 920 -41.81 43.79 13.36
C MET A 920 -40.91 43.41 12.19
N ALA A 921 -41.32 43.74 10.95
CA ALA A 921 -40.54 43.43 9.75
C ALA A 921 -39.16 44.12 9.78
N ALA A 922 -39.12 45.41 10.13
CA ALA A 922 -37.88 46.16 10.25
C ALA A 922 -36.99 45.63 11.39
N ASN A 923 -37.57 45.23 12.52
CA ASN A 923 -36.85 44.62 13.65
C ASN A 923 -36.21 43.29 13.26
N ALA A 924 -36.97 42.40 12.63
CA ALA A 924 -36.50 41.09 12.17
C ALA A 924 -35.37 41.21 11.14
N ARG A 925 -35.52 42.10 10.16
CA ARG A 925 -34.48 42.37 9.16
C ARG A 925 -33.20 42.91 9.79
N ARG A 926 -33.28 43.82 10.77
CA ARG A 926 -32.11 44.30 11.53
C ARG A 926 -31.41 43.18 12.31
N ALA A 927 -32.15 42.17 12.76
CA ALA A 927 -31.60 40.98 13.40
C ALA A 927 -31.04 39.95 12.38
N GLY A 928 -31.17 40.22 11.08
CA GLY A 928 -30.77 39.31 9.99
C GLY A 928 -31.66 38.06 9.91
N LEU A 929 -32.95 38.21 10.17
CA LEU A 929 -33.96 37.16 10.00
C LEU A 929 -34.78 37.42 8.73
N ASN A 930 -35.12 36.36 8.01
CA ASN A 930 -36.10 36.41 6.92
C ASN A 930 -37.51 36.63 7.49
N VAL A 931 -38.30 37.46 6.81
CA VAL A 931 -39.65 37.86 7.21
C VAL A 931 -40.66 37.33 6.21
N ASN A 932 -41.25 36.18 6.51
CA ASN A 932 -42.37 35.63 5.75
C ASN A 932 -43.69 35.96 6.46
N VAL A 933 -44.79 35.99 5.70
CA VAL A 933 -46.13 36.24 6.22
C VAL A 933 -47.17 35.35 5.54
N TRP A 934 -48.13 34.81 6.31
CA TRP A 934 -49.19 33.93 5.83
C TRP A 934 -50.56 34.22 6.47
N THR A 935 -51.67 33.66 6.00
CA THR A 935 -51.94 33.47 4.57
C THR A 935 -52.64 34.73 4.07
N VAL A 936 -52.13 35.35 3.00
CA VAL A 936 -52.59 36.67 2.55
C VAL A 936 -53.26 36.55 1.18
N ASP A 937 -54.58 36.71 1.12
CA ASP A 937 -55.36 36.43 -0.10
C ASP A 937 -56.03 37.67 -0.71
N ASN A 938 -55.87 38.85 -0.11
CA ASN A 938 -56.46 40.08 -0.62
C ASN A 938 -55.41 41.12 -1.00
N ARG A 939 -55.71 41.87 -2.06
CA ARG A 939 -54.80 42.82 -2.69
C ARG A 939 -54.35 43.96 -1.76
N ASP A 940 -55.23 44.46 -0.88
CA ASP A 940 -54.89 45.58 0.00
C ASP A 940 -53.90 45.13 1.08
N GLU A 941 -54.09 43.95 1.67
CA GLU A 941 -53.15 43.36 2.63
C GLU A 941 -51.81 43.00 1.97
N MET A 942 -51.82 42.45 0.75
CA MET A 942 -50.58 42.20 0.00
C MET A 942 -49.78 43.50 -0.17
N ASN A 943 -50.42 44.59 -0.63
CA ASN A 943 -49.76 45.89 -0.78
C ASN A 943 -49.28 46.47 0.56
N PHE A 944 -50.08 46.33 1.63
CA PHE A 944 -49.68 46.78 2.96
C PHE A 944 -48.40 46.07 3.42
N LEU A 945 -48.33 44.74 3.31
CA LEU A 945 -47.19 43.93 3.76
C LEU A 945 -45.95 44.14 2.89
N LEU A 946 -46.11 44.26 1.56
CA LEU A 946 -45.03 44.63 0.66
C LEU A 946 -44.44 45.99 1.05
N ASN A 947 -45.28 46.97 1.41
CA ASN A 947 -44.83 48.28 1.90
C ASN A 947 -44.16 48.22 3.28
N GLN A 948 -44.52 47.23 4.13
CA GLN A 948 -43.79 46.96 5.37
C GLN A 948 -42.41 46.31 5.12
N GLY A 949 -42.13 45.89 3.89
CA GLY A 949 -40.87 45.25 3.52
C GLY A 949 -40.75 43.85 4.10
N VAL A 950 -41.80 43.04 4.04
CA VAL A 950 -41.68 41.58 4.23
C VAL A 950 -40.86 40.98 3.07
N ASP A 951 -40.13 39.89 3.33
CA ASP A 951 -39.34 39.23 2.30
C ASP A 951 -40.22 38.33 1.40
N ARG A 952 -41.20 37.65 1.99
CA ARG A 952 -42.07 36.71 1.26
C ARG A 952 -43.50 36.72 1.78
N ILE A 953 -44.45 36.48 0.88
CA ILE A 953 -45.88 36.33 1.19
C ILE A 953 -46.33 34.94 0.74
N THR A 954 -46.87 34.18 1.68
CA THR A 954 -47.56 32.91 1.46
C THR A 954 -49.04 33.18 1.19
N THR A 955 -49.53 32.77 0.02
CA THR A 955 -50.87 33.15 -0.49
C THR A 955 -51.55 32.00 -1.23
N ASN A 956 -52.90 31.95 -1.16
CA ASN A 956 -53.72 31.11 -2.03
C ASN A 956 -53.94 31.73 -3.43
N GLU A 957 -53.48 32.97 -3.66
CA GLU A 957 -53.65 33.74 -4.91
C GLU A 957 -52.28 34.15 -5.50
N PRO A 958 -51.37 33.19 -5.80
CA PRO A 958 -50.01 33.50 -6.23
C PRO A 958 -49.97 34.35 -7.53
N GLU A 959 -50.91 34.15 -8.45
CA GLU A 959 -51.03 34.92 -9.69
C GLU A 959 -51.38 36.40 -9.43
N MET A 960 -52.20 36.66 -8.40
CA MET A 960 -52.53 38.04 -7.99
C MET A 960 -51.30 38.74 -7.41
N LEU A 961 -50.50 38.02 -6.62
CA LEU A 961 -49.29 38.60 -6.06
C LEU A 961 -48.23 38.83 -7.14
N LEU A 962 -48.06 37.89 -8.07
CA LEU A 962 -47.19 38.07 -9.24
C LEU A 962 -47.62 39.26 -10.10
N ASP A 963 -48.93 39.46 -10.30
CA ASP A 963 -49.48 40.64 -10.98
C ASP A 963 -49.10 41.95 -10.28
N ILE A 964 -49.29 42.02 -8.95
CA ILE A 964 -48.94 43.20 -8.13
C ILE A 964 -47.45 43.54 -8.27
N LEU A 965 -46.59 42.52 -8.37
CA LEU A 965 -45.15 42.68 -8.51
C LEU A 965 -44.68 42.97 -9.95
N GLY A 966 -45.58 42.96 -10.93
CA GLY A 966 -45.26 43.11 -12.35
C GLY A 966 -44.44 41.94 -12.90
N LYS A 967 -44.73 40.72 -12.44
CA LYS A 967 -43.99 39.48 -12.74
C LYS A 967 -44.81 38.42 -13.49
N ASN A 968 -46.02 38.74 -13.94
CA ASN A 968 -46.76 37.92 -14.89
C ASN A 968 -46.22 38.18 -16.31
N GLU A 969 -45.34 37.31 -16.81
CA GLU A 969 -45.01 37.21 -18.25
C GLU A 969 -45.54 35.91 -18.84
#